data_AF-A0A8J7NN27-F1
#
_entry.id   AF-A0A8J7NN27-F1
#
_cell.length_a   1.000
_cell.length_b   1.000
_cell.length_c   1.000
_cell.angle_alpha   90.00
_cell.angle_beta   90.00
_cell.angle_gamma   90.00
#
_symmetry.space_group_name_H-M   'P 1'
#
loop_
_entity.id
_entity.type
_entity.pdbx_description
1 polymer ?
#
loop_
_entity_poly.entity_id
_entity_poly.type
_entity_poly.pdbx_seq_one_letter_code
_entity_poly.pdbx_strand_id
1 'polypeptide(L)'
;MALLWRDIAWRAKGQRRSLGSLLNHYLAVRVLGWLGRRQRRRLESDTRAVQRVQEETLLGRLRKNAETSYGRLHGFGSIQDGEVFRERHPLTGYEDYRELVERVAGGEAGVLTAERPSVLALTSGTSGSSSMLLSTRDTSTEFFLQGVAVCLDAMHSAYPVTQSLQRTAKFFYNPTWHQSEAGIPIGPNSSTPRSSRQLLSLYTTPAPAFEVPTEPEALYLHLLFAVKDPSLGTLESNFACTIYYAFCALQERWRELAEDVELGRVRPELAVPQEVRRDLDSRLRPDPARAAQLRAQCETGFQGIARRLWPRLNLVLTVDSGSNHVYGELLRRHYCQGVPFYSPFYAATEGLIGVNLWPERERRQYLLCPRSMFCEFIPEESLEERQPGTLLLHQVQEGQQYELVVTNAAGLYSLLFSIEYLMFWIFILNLKSFFFFAAVYRLGDVVRVVGFHNQCPVVEFQYRRGQMLSVRGEKVSEELFYGALQRAVSLWPGAELIDYCCAESGILGHFSGGSDPHYQVFLELRGVRNLSEEQRYKKVSQKDEKERNTCRWPKCTFSQSWSAPFFTAPAWRLETFPTELAECLTKAFSHAHMLPAQSATAGPGAKGRQPSAQPQAASVAAPDCGIGLHPGLATFHSAPPSEENTPIVFFSSLMLPCPQRVNNSFVLFPLLTETRLLHRYLWLSQKDIAAFLQRAALSLSRPQLDHCLQEDSAIYKSFRFKGSIGPMRVQLVRGGAFQELRSHMLASSQVCPNTFKMHRVLRRKEFVQFIQGRIIS
;
A
#
# COMPACT_ATOMS: atom_id res chain seq x y z
N MET A 1 11.51 -35.50 -31.89
CA MET A 1 10.49 -35.90 -30.89
C MET A 1 11.07 -36.30 -29.53
N ALA A 2 11.91 -37.32 -29.41
CA ALA A 2 12.36 -37.82 -28.09
C ALA A 2 12.99 -36.76 -27.15
N LEU A 3 13.87 -35.87 -27.66
CA LEU A 3 14.49 -34.80 -26.86
C LEU A 3 13.48 -33.76 -26.34
N LEU A 4 12.55 -33.33 -27.20
CA LEU A 4 11.42 -32.45 -26.83
C LEU A 4 10.58 -33.10 -25.73
N TRP A 5 10.34 -34.41 -25.84
CA TRP A 5 9.54 -35.13 -24.86
C TRP A 5 10.27 -35.33 -23.53
N ARG A 6 11.59 -35.49 -23.54
CA ARG A 6 12.43 -35.51 -22.33
C ARG A 6 12.42 -34.15 -21.60
N ASP A 7 12.45 -33.03 -22.32
CA ASP A 7 12.33 -31.67 -21.75
C ASP A 7 10.92 -31.43 -21.18
N ILE A 8 9.85 -31.76 -21.93
CA ILE A 8 8.47 -31.61 -21.42
C ILE A 8 8.23 -32.51 -20.20
N ALA A 9 8.64 -33.77 -20.21
CA ALA A 9 8.49 -34.67 -19.05
C ALA A 9 9.30 -34.19 -17.82
N TRP A 10 10.48 -33.61 -18.03
CA TRP A 10 11.28 -33.00 -16.97
C TRP A 10 10.60 -31.76 -16.38
N ARG A 11 10.02 -30.87 -17.20
CA ARG A 11 9.31 -29.65 -16.75
C ARG A 11 7.89 -29.91 -16.21
N ALA A 12 7.26 -31.03 -16.57
CA ALA A 12 5.93 -31.44 -16.11
C ALA A 12 5.94 -32.41 -14.92
N LYS A 13 7.11 -32.71 -14.35
CA LYS A 13 7.36 -33.80 -13.39
C LYS A 13 6.37 -33.79 -12.20
N GLY A 14 5.34 -34.64 -12.23
CA GLY A 14 4.29 -34.74 -11.20
C GLY A 14 2.95 -34.07 -11.52
N GLN A 15 2.71 -33.64 -12.76
CA GLN A 15 1.41 -33.10 -13.19
C GLN A 15 0.50 -34.16 -13.83
N ARG A 16 -0.79 -34.17 -13.47
CA ARG A 16 -1.85 -34.93 -14.15
C ARG A 16 -2.55 -34.02 -15.18
N ARG A 17 -2.02 -33.94 -16.41
CA ARG A 17 -2.57 -33.10 -17.50
C ARG A 17 -2.60 -33.86 -18.83
N SER A 18 -3.48 -33.46 -19.75
CA SER A 18 -3.52 -34.01 -21.10
C SER A 18 -2.31 -33.58 -21.94
N LEU A 19 -1.90 -34.42 -22.89
CA LEU A 19 -0.75 -34.19 -23.76
C LEU A 19 -0.84 -32.85 -24.51
N GLY A 20 -2.01 -32.56 -25.10
CA GLY A 20 -2.25 -31.28 -25.79
C GLY A 20 -2.17 -30.07 -24.86
N SER A 21 -2.61 -30.20 -23.60
CA SER A 21 -2.49 -29.11 -22.62
C SER A 21 -1.04 -28.85 -22.22
N LEU A 22 -0.20 -29.89 -22.13
CA LEU A 22 1.22 -29.74 -21.82
C LEU A 22 2.00 -29.17 -23.01
N LEU A 23 1.68 -29.62 -24.23
CA LEU A 23 2.29 -29.09 -25.45
C LEU A 23 1.95 -27.61 -25.67
N ASN A 24 0.68 -27.21 -25.50
CA ASN A 24 0.25 -25.82 -25.62
C ASN A 24 0.94 -24.92 -24.58
N HIS A 25 1.02 -25.37 -23.32
CA HIS A 25 1.75 -24.66 -22.27
C HIS A 25 3.24 -24.51 -22.64
N TYR A 26 3.90 -25.61 -23.02
CA TYR A 26 5.31 -25.60 -23.42
C TYR A 26 5.58 -24.64 -24.58
N LEU A 27 4.76 -24.69 -25.64
CA LEU A 27 4.86 -23.78 -26.78
C LEU A 27 4.67 -22.33 -26.36
N ALA A 28 3.68 -22.02 -25.51
CA ALA A 28 3.46 -20.68 -24.99
C ALA A 28 4.69 -20.17 -24.22
N VAL A 29 5.23 -20.93 -23.27
CA VAL A 29 6.43 -20.56 -22.48
C VAL A 29 7.66 -20.37 -23.38
N ARG A 30 7.85 -21.22 -24.39
CA ARG A 30 8.99 -21.11 -25.33
C ARG A 30 8.87 -19.90 -26.25
N VAL A 31 7.69 -19.63 -26.82
CA VAL A 31 7.44 -18.48 -27.69
C VAL A 31 7.53 -17.17 -26.91
N LEU A 32 6.85 -17.08 -25.76
CA LEU A 32 6.89 -15.91 -24.89
C LEU A 32 8.30 -15.67 -24.33
N GLY A 33 9.05 -16.72 -23.97
CA GLY A 33 10.44 -16.59 -23.53
C GLY A 33 11.40 -16.14 -24.63
N TRP A 34 11.19 -16.55 -25.89
CA TRP A 34 11.95 -16.01 -27.03
C TRP A 34 11.61 -14.55 -27.30
N LEU A 35 10.31 -14.21 -27.27
CA LEU A 35 9.83 -12.84 -27.43
C LEU A 35 10.40 -11.94 -26.33
N GLY A 36 10.41 -12.41 -25.08
CA GLY A 36 10.98 -11.70 -23.94
C GLY A 36 12.44 -11.35 -24.13
N ARG A 37 13.30 -12.33 -24.47
CA ARG A 37 14.72 -12.05 -24.81
C ARG A 37 14.87 -11.05 -25.95
N ARG A 38 14.00 -11.10 -26.97
CA ARG A 38 14.03 -10.14 -28.09
C ARG A 38 13.67 -8.73 -27.63
N GLN A 39 12.62 -8.56 -26.84
CA GLN A 39 12.20 -7.25 -26.34
C GLN A 39 13.15 -6.72 -25.26
N ARG A 40 13.72 -7.58 -24.39
CA ARG A 40 14.74 -7.19 -23.41
C ARG A 40 16.00 -6.66 -24.09
N ARG A 41 16.44 -7.25 -25.21
CA ARG A 41 17.52 -6.73 -26.06
C ARG A 41 17.17 -5.42 -26.76
N ARG A 42 15.91 -5.26 -27.19
CA ARG A 42 15.44 -3.99 -27.76
C ARG A 42 15.50 -2.86 -26.73
N LEU A 43 14.95 -3.09 -25.53
CA LEU A 43 15.04 -2.16 -24.40
C LEU A 43 16.51 -1.87 -24.02
N GLU A 44 17.38 -2.88 -24.04
CA GLU A 44 18.81 -2.69 -23.81
C GLU A 44 19.46 -1.77 -24.85
N SER A 45 19.04 -1.84 -26.11
CA SER A 45 19.51 -0.93 -27.17
C SER A 45 18.92 0.47 -27.02
N ASP A 46 17.63 0.57 -26.67
CA ASP A 46 16.92 1.83 -26.53
C ASP A 46 17.44 2.66 -25.34
N THR A 47 17.81 1.99 -24.23
CA THR A 47 18.36 2.66 -23.03
C THR A 47 19.75 3.26 -23.23
N ARG A 48 20.45 2.97 -24.35
CA ARG A 48 21.77 3.52 -24.70
C ARG A 48 21.71 4.80 -25.54
N ALA A 49 20.52 5.20 -26.01
CA ALA A 49 20.32 6.35 -26.88
C ALA A 49 19.00 7.06 -26.51
N VAL A 50 18.79 7.29 -25.21
CA VAL A 50 17.44 7.47 -24.67
C VAL A 50 16.76 8.76 -25.15
N GLN A 51 17.54 9.83 -25.36
CA GLN A 51 17.08 11.09 -25.93
C GLN A 51 16.48 10.87 -27.33
N ARG A 52 17.24 10.24 -28.24
CA ARG A 52 16.79 9.91 -29.60
C ARG A 52 15.54 9.04 -29.59
N VAL A 53 15.45 8.07 -28.67
CA VAL A 53 14.30 7.17 -28.55
C VAL A 53 13.04 7.91 -28.07
N GLN A 54 13.17 8.80 -27.08
CA GLN A 54 12.06 9.64 -26.62
C GLN A 54 11.56 10.57 -27.73
N GLU A 55 12.47 11.20 -28.47
CA GLU A 55 12.17 12.08 -29.60
C GLU A 55 11.51 11.32 -30.77
N GLU A 56 12.06 10.16 -31.18
CA GLU A 56 11.42 9.23 -32.12
C GLU A 56 9.97 8.91 -31.72
N THR A 57 9.75 8.62 -30.43
CA THR A 57 8.44 8.23 -29.89
C THR A 57 7.46 9.40 -29.81
N LEU A 58 7.90 10.59 -29.39
CA LEU A 58 7.08 11.79 -29.37
C LEU A 58 6.67 12.21 -30.79
N LEU A 59 7.65 12.41 -31.68
CA LEU A 59 7.40 12.88 -33.05
C LEU A 59 6.57 11.87 -33.85
N GLY A 60 6.74 10.57 -33.60
CA GLY A 60 5.88 9.53 -34.16
C GLY A 60 4.40 9.71 -33.75
N ARG A 61 4.13 10.02 -32.48
CA ARG A 61 2.78 10.26 -31.94
C ARG A 61 2.18 11.56 -32.44
N LEU A 62 2.95 12.65 -32.42
CA LEU A 62 2.52 13.96 -32.93
C LEU A 62 2.17 13.89 -34.43
N ARG A 63 3.00 13.23 -35.25
CA ARG A 63 2.71 13.01 -36.68
C ARG A 63 1.48 12.12 -36.91
N LYS A 64 1.34 11.02 -36.16
CA LYS A 64 0.15 10.14 -36.24
C LYS A 64 -1.15 10.91 -35.97
N ASN A 65 -1.11 11.86 -35.03
CA ASN A 65 -2.27 12.60 -34.58
C ASN A 65 -2.33 14.06 -35.10
N ALA A 66 -1.50 14.44 -36.08
CA ALA A 66 -1.42 15.84 -36.54
C ALA A 66 -2.74 16.38 -37.13
N GLU A 67 -3.50 15.50 -37.79
CA GLU A 67 -4.77 15.84 -38.44
C GLU A 67 -5.99 15.76 -37.51
N THR A 68 -5.82 15.45 -36.22
CA THR A 68 -6.93 15.41 -35.27
C THR A 68 -7.39 16.83 -34.90
N SER A 69 -8.60 16.97 -34.36
CA SER A 69 -9.11 18.23 -33.82
C SER A 69 -8.11 18.85 -32.82
N TYR A 70 -7.52 18.03 -31.96
CA TYR A 70 -6.50 18.45 -30.99
C TYR A 70 -5.15 18.73 -31.63
N GLY A 71 -4.70 17.89 -32.57
CA GLY A 71 -3.41 18.05 -33.25
C GLY A 71 -3.34 19.29 -34.13
N ARG A 72 -4.46 19.66 -34.77
CA ARG A 72 -4.60 20.93 -35.51
C ARG A 72 -4.62 22.14 -34.58
N LEU A 73 -5.34 22.06 -33.45
CA LEU A 73 -5.39 23.12 -32.43
C LEU A 73 -4.00 23.46 -31.88
N HIS A 74 -3.18 22.45 -31.59
CA HIS A 74 -1.83 22.61 -31.06
C HIS A 74 -0.72 22.56 -32.13
N GLY A 75 -1.07 22.58 -33.43
CA GLY A 75 -0.12 22.69 -34.53
C GLY A 75 0.91 21.54 -34.64
N PHE A 76 0.55 20.32 -34.22
CA PHE A 76 1.46 19.16 -34.09
C PHE A 76 2.32 18.87 -35.33
N GLY A 77 1.78 19.08 -36.54
CA GLY A 77 2.53 18.89 -37.79
C GLY A 77 3.74 19.83 -37.97
N SER A 78 3.83 20.90 -37.18
CA SER A 78 4.94 21.88 -37.20
C SER A 78 5.98 21.70 -36.09
N ILE A 79 5.78 20.73 -35.19
CA ILE A 79 6.67 20.47 -34.05
C ILE A 79 7.81 19.55 -34.51
N GLN A 80 9.05 19.99 -34.31
CA GLN A 80 10.24 19.34 -34.88
C GLN A 80 10.99 18.44 -33.89
N ASP A 81 10.94 18.78 -32.59
CA ASP A 81 11.67 18.11 -31.51
C ASP A 81 10.88 18.19 -30.19
N GLY A 82 11.47 17.65 -29.12
CA GLY A 82 10.87 17.63 -27.78
C GLY A 82 10.88 18.96 -27.04
N GLU A 83 11.77 19.90 -27.36
CA GLU A 83 11.82 21.21 -26.70
C GLU A 83 10.74 22.14 -27.30
N VAL A 84 10.62 22.18 -28.63
CA VAL A 84 9.54 22.91 -29.34
C VAL A 84 8.15 22.38 -28.96
N PHE A 85 8.03 21.09 -28.62
CA PHE A 85 6.79 20.54 -28.07
C PHE A 85 6.45 21.19 -26.71
N ARG A 86 7.42 21.23 -25.79
CA ARG A 86 7.27 21.76 -24.43
C ARG A 86 7.02 23.27 -24.39
N GLU A 87 7.61 24.03 -25.31
CA GLU A 87 7.37 25.47 -25.44
C GLU A 87 5.94 25.80 -25.91
N ARG A 88 5.33 24.92 -26.72
CA ARG A 88 4.05 25.19 -27.40
C ARG A 88 2.85 24.48 -26.78
N HIS A 89 3.07 23.35 -26.13
CA HIS A 89 2.02 22.54 -25.55
C HIS A 89 2.00 22.76 -24.03
N PRO A 90 0.92 23.36 -23.48
CA PRO A 90 0.84 23.62 -22.05
C PRO A 90 0.68 22.31 -21.27
N LEU A 91 0.98 22.39 -19.98
CA LEU A 91 0.82 21.28 -19.06
C LEU A 91 -0.66 21.16 -18.68
N THR A 92 -1.28 19.99 -18.91
CA THR A 92 -2.74 19.78 -18.91
C THR A 92 -3.24 18.92 -17.74
N GLY A 93 -4.49 19.07 -17.32
CA GLY A 93 -5.18 18.14 -16.43
C GLY A 93 -6.23 17.31 -17.16
N TYR A 94 -6.82 16.30 -16.50
CA TYR A 94 -7.91 15.51 -17.12
C TYR A 94 -9.13 16.34 -17.54
N GLU A 95 -9.39 17.47 -16.88
CA GLU A 95 -10.53 18.34 -17.24
C GLU A 95 -10.40 18.88 -18.66
N ASP A 96 -9.17 19.12 -19.14
CA ASP A 96 -8.88 19.53 -20.53
C ASP A 96 -9.19 18.42 -21.56
N TYR A 97 -9.29 17.17 -21.09
CA TYR A 97 -9.62 16.00 -21.90
C TYR A 97 -11.07 15.53 -21.76
N ARG A 98 -11.82 15.96 -20.74
CA ARG A 98 -13.14 15.40 -20.42
C ARG A 98 -14.11 15.52 -21.61
N GLU A 99 -14.32 16.73 -22.11
CA GLU A 99 -15.21 16.99 -23.26
C GLU A 99 -14.71 16.26 -24.51
N LEU A 100 -13.39 16.17 -24.71
CA LEU A 100 -12.79 15.51 -25.86
C LEU A 100 -12.99 13.98 -25.82
N VAL A 101 -12.95 13.37 -24.63
CA VAL A 101 -13.30 11.96 -24.43
C VAL A 101 -14.81 11.74 -24.60
N GLU A 102 -15.65 12.65 -24.12
CA GLU A 102 -17.11 12.58 -24.28
C GLU A 102 -17.51 12.66 -25.76
N ARG A 103 -16.89 13.55 -26.55
CA ARG A 103 -17.04 13.61 -28.03
C ARG A 103 -16.67 12.30 -28.72
N VAL A 104 -15.56 11.67 -28.30
CA VAL A 104 -15.14 10.35 -28.82
C VAL A 104 -16.10 9.24 -28.38
N ALA A 105 -16.66 9.32 -27.17
CA ALA A 105 -17.66 8.38 -26.67
C ALA A 105 -19.00 8.49 -27.44
N GLY A 106 -19.39 9.71 -27.82
CA GLY A 106 -20.51 10.03 -28.72
C GLY A 106 -20.28 9.65 -30.18
N GLY A 107 -19.02 9.40 -30.59
CA GLY A 107 -18.67 8.81 -31.89
C GLY A 107 -17.94 9.73 -32.85
N GLU A 108 -17.54 10.92 -32.40
CA GLU A 108 -16.69 11.79 -33.20
C GLU A 108 -15.29 11.17 -33.38
N ALA A 109 -14.89 10.97 -34.64
CA ALA A 109 -13.59 10.40 -34.98
C ALA A 109 -12.53 11.49 -35.14
N GLY A 110 -11.27 11.18 -34.82
CA GLY A 110 -10.16 12.12 -35.02
C GLY A 110 -10.16 13.30 -34.05
N VAL A 111 -10.65 13.14 -32.81
CA VAL A 111 -10.63 14.22 -31.80
C VAL A 111 -9.26 14.34 -31.13
N LEU A 112 -8.85 13.32 -30.35
CA LEU A 112 -7.56 13.26 -29.64
C LEU A 112 -6.52 12.38 -30.35
N THR A 113 -6.98 11.29 -30.96
CA THR A 113 -6.16 10.32 -31.68
C THR A 113 -6.77 10.02 -33.05
N ALA A 114 -5.92 9.70 -34.02
CA ALA A 114 -6.35 9.35 -35.38
C ALA A 114 -6.93 7.92 -35.49
N GLU A 115 -6.70 7.07 -34.49
CA GLU A 115 -7.24 5.72 -34.43
C GLU A 115 -8.50 5.65 -33.55
N ARG A 116 -9.44 4.75 -33.90
CA ARG A 116 -10.58 4.47 -33.02
C ARG A 116 -10.09 3.76 -31.74
N PRO A 117 -10.41 4.27 -30.53
CA PRO A 117 -10.07 3.58 -29.29
C PRO A 117 -10.66 2.18 -29.22
N SER A 118 -9.90 1.25 -28.63
CA SER A 118 -10.36 -0.12 -28.38
C SER A 118 -11.22 -0.23 -27.12
N VAL A 119 -10.93 0.59 -26.12
CA VAL A 119 -11.62 0.66 -24.83
C VAL A 119 -11.60 2.11 -24.34
N LEU A 120 -12.67 2.54 -23.69
CA LEU A 120 -12.73 3.72 -22.85
C LEU A 120 -12.49 3.27 -21.40
N ALA A 121 -11.27 3.53 -20.93
CA ALA A 121 -10.72 2.99 -19.70
C ALA A 121 -11.16 3.80 -18.47
N LEU A 122 -11.94 3.18 -17.59
CA LEU A 122 -12.32 3.78 -16.31
C LEU A 122 -11.14 3.74 -15.32
N THR A 123 -10.88 4.89 -14.70
CA THR A 123 -9.86 5.09 -13.68
C THR A 123 -10.44 4.92 -12.27
N SER A 124 -9.61 4.51 -11.31
CA SER A 124 -10.05 4.27 -9.93
C SER A 124 -10.19 5.53 -9.06
N GLY A 125 -9.84 6.71 -9.58
CA GLY A 125 -10.00 8.04 -8.97
C GLY A 125 -9.76 8.15 -7.44
N THR A 126 -8.55 8.50 -7.00
CA THR A 126 -8.28 8.72 -5.55
C THR A 126 -9.05 9.91 -4.94
N SER A 127 -9.56 10.82 -5.78
CA SER A 127 -10.51 11.89 -5.44
C SER A 127 -11.97 11.43 -5.35
N GLY A 128 -12.29 10.25 -5.86
CA GLY A 128 -13.62 9.64 -5.83
C GLY A 128 -14.52 9.90 -7.03
N SER A 129 -14.08 10.65 -8.04
CA SER A 129 -14.67 10.68 -9.39
C SER A 129 -13.88 9.79 -10.35
N SER A 130 -14.56 8.88 -11.04
CA SER A 130 -13.94 8.02 -12.07
C SER A 130 -13.80 8.80 -13.38
N SER A 131 -12.56 9.04 -13.80
CA SER A 131 -12.23 9.60 -15.12
C SER A 131 -12.15 8.50 -16.17
N MET A 132 -12.48 8.83 -17.42
CA MET A 132 -12.53 7.93 -18.56
C MET A 132 -11.38 8.30 -19.52
N LEU A 133 -10.47 7.38 -19.77
CA LEU A 133 -9.31 7.61 -20.66
C LEU A 133 -9.45 6.80 -21.93
N LEU A 134 -8.88 7.26 -23.04
CA LEU A 134 -8.80 6.42 -24.24
C LEU A 134 -7.79 5.28 -24.01
N SER A 135 -8.03 4.12 -24.60
CA SER A 135 -7.04 3.04 -24.70
C SER A 135 -7.04 2.45 -26.10
N THR A 136 -5.88 2.46 -26.74
CA THR A 136 -5.73 2.09 -28.15
C THR A 136 -4.98 0.77 -28.33
N ARG A 137 -4.90 0.33 -29.60
CA ARG A 137 -4.14 -0.88 -29.96
C ARG A 137 -2.65 -0.69 -29.67
N ASP A 138 -2.13 0.52 -29.85
CA ASP A 138 -0.74 0.85 -29.54
C ASP A 138 -0.49 0.77 -28.03
N THR A 139 -1.35 1.38 -27.19
CA THR A 139 -1.27 1.25 -25.72
C THR A 139 -1.19 -0.21 -25.27
N SER A 140 -2.07 -1.05 -25.81
CA SER A 140 -2.12 -2.49 -25.47
C SER A 140 -0.90 -3.26 -25.96
N THR A 141 -0.41 -2.93 -27.15
CA THR A 141 0.75 -3.58 -27.79
C THR A 141 2.06 -3.19 -27.09
N GLU A 142 2.21 -1.92 -26.72
CA GLU A 142 3.34 -1.42 -25.94
C GLU A 142 3.37 -2.08 -24.55
N PHE A 143 2.24 -2.14 -23.84
CA PHE A 143 2.15 -2.80 -22.53
C PHE A 143 2.59 -4.28 -22.60
N PHE A 144 2.14 -5.02 -23.63
CA PHE A 144 2.50 -6.43 -23.78
C PHE A 144 3.97 -6.63 -24.19
N LEU A 145 4.46 -5.88 -25.19
CA LEU A 145 5.81 -6.08 -25.74
C LEU A 145 6.91 -5.46 -24.87
N GLN A 146 6.71 -4.26 -24.36
CA GLN A 146 7.70 -3.56 -23.53
C GLN A 146 7.56 -3.91 -22.05
N GLY A 147 6.35 -4.23 -21.59
CA GLY A 147 6.08 -4.66 -20.22
C GLY A 147 6.17 -6.18 -20.08
N VAL A 148 5.07 -6.87 -20.40
CA VAL A 148 4.89 -8.30 -20.08
C VAL A 148 6.03 -9.18 -20.60
N ALA A 149 6.42 -9.03 -21.86
CA ALA A 149 7.48 -9.84 -22.44
C ALA A 149 8.86 -9.57 -21.80
N VAL A 150 9.19 -8.32 -21.49
CA VAL A 150 10.46 -7.95 -20.84
C VAL A 150 10.53 -8.48 -19.41
N CYS A 151 9.48 -8.27 -18.61
CA CYS A 151 9.43 -8.75 -17.23
C CYS A 151 9.38 -10.27 -17.13
N LEU A 152 8.82 -10.96 -18.14
CA LEU A 152 8.89 -12.41 -18.24
C LEU A 152 10.34 -12.90 -18.42
N ASP A 153 11.18 -12.20 -19.18
CA ASP A 153 12.60 -12.53 -19.33
C ASP A 153 13.39 -12.27 -18.04
N ALA A 154 13.12 -11.14 -17.37
CA ALA A 154 13.70 -10.83 -16.06
C ALA A 154 13.30 -11.88 -14.99
N MET A 155 12.02 -12.23 -14.90
CA MET A 155 11.50 -13.26 -14.00
C MET A 155 12.11 -14.63 -14.28
N HIS A 156 12.20 -15.04 -15.55
CA HIS A 156 12.80 -16.32 -15.93
C HIS A 156 14.32 -16.39 -15.68
N SER A 157 14.99 -15.23 -15.60
CA SER A 157 16.43 -15.13 -15.31
C SER A 157 16.70 -15.19 -13.81
N ALA A 158 15.96 -14.41 -13.01
CA ALA A 158 16.06 -14.41 -11.54
C ALA A 158 15.50 -15.69 -10.90
N TYR A 159 14.41 -16.23 -11.43
CA TYR A 159 13.71 -17.40 -10.89
C TYR A 159 13.57 -18.52 -11.94
N PRO A 160 14.65 -19.23 -12.35
CA PRO A 160 14.60 -20.21 -13.44
C PRO A 160 13.55 -21.32 -13.29
N VAL A 161 13.17 -21.66 -12.05
CA VAL A 161 12.11 -22.65 -11.74
C VAL A 161 10.73 -22.24 -12.30
N THR A 162 10.50 -20.93 -12.51
CA THR A 162 9.27 -20.41 -13.15
C THR A 162 9.14 -20.81 -14.62
N GLN A 163 10.20 -21.30 -15.27
CA GLN A 163 10.14 -21.89 -16.62
C GLN A 163 9.63 -23.36 -16.63
N SER A 164 9.23 -23.91 -15.48
CA SER A 164 8.55 -25.21 -15.41
C SER A 164 7.13 -25.12 -15.98
N LEU A 165 6.46 -26.26 -16.18
CA LEU A 165 5.07 -26.27 -16.68
C LEU A 165 4.03 -26.16 -15.53
N GLN A 166 4.46 -25.63 -14.39
CA GLN A 166 3.59 -25.35 -13.24
C GLN A 166 2.54 -24.30 -13.56
N ARG A 167 1.35 -24.43 -12.96
CA ARG A 167 0.25 -23.49 -13.19
C ARG A 167 0.34 -22.30 -12.24
N THR A 168 -0.26 -21.20 -12.68
CA THR A 168 -0.48 -19.99 -11.89
C THR A 168 -1.92 -19.94 -11.39
N ALA A 169 -2.12 -19.61 -10.12
CA ALA A 169 -3.43 -19.27 -9.57
C ALA A 169 -3.58 -17.76 -9.66
N LYS A 170 -4.32 -17.31 -10.67
CA LYS A 170 -4.59 -15.90 -10.94
C LYS A 170 -5.94 -15.52 -10.35
N PHE A 171 -5.93 -14.67 -9.34
CA PHE A 171 -7.13 -14.08 -8.76
C PHE A 171 -7.55 -12.88 -9.63
N PHE A 172 -8.67 -13.02 -10.35
CA PHE A 172 -9.13 -12.03 -11.31
C PHE A 172 -10.66 -12.06 -11.42
N TYR A 173 -11.29 -10.95 -11.06
CA TYR A 173 -12.74 -10.81 -11.07
C TYR A 173 -13.23 -10.33 -12.43
N ASN A 174 -14.38 -10.81 -12.93
CA ASN A 174 -14.89 -10.35 -14.21
C ASN A 174 -15.38 -8.89 -14.10
N PRO A 175 -14.80 -7.91 -14.82
CA PRO A 175 -15.31 -6.55 -14.78
C PRO A 175 -16.68 -6.42 -15.46
N THR A 176 -17.54 -5.58 -14.90
CA THR A 176 -18.69 -5.02 -15.62
C THR A 176 -18.19 -4.19 -16.80
N TRP A 177 -18.80 -4.38 -17.97
CA TRP A 177 -18.56 -3.60 -19.18
C TRP A 177 -19.81 -2.82 -19.54
N HIS A 178 -19.64 -1.57 -19.93
CA HIS A 178 -20.68 -0.75 -20.55
C HIS A 178 -20.28 -0.46 -22.00
N GLN A 179 -21.13 0.22 -22.76
CA GLN A 179 -20.82 0.73 -24.10
C GLN A 179 -21.13 2.21 -24.15
N SER A 180 -20.31 2.97 -24.88
CA SER A 180 -20.63 4.35 -25.26
C SER A 180 -21.70 4.37 -26.37
N GLU A 181 -22.23 5.54 -26.68
CA GLU A 181 -23.18 5.73 -27.79
C GLU A 181 -22.58 5.28 -29.14
N ALA A 182 -21.27 5.51 -29.33
CA ALA A 182 -20.48 5.00 -30.44
C ALA A 182 -20.18 3.47 -30.39
N GLY A 183 -20.74 2.73 -29.44
CA GLY A 183 -20.49 1.30 -29.24
C GLY A 183 -19.05 0.96 -28.79
N ILE A 184 -18.29 1.91 -28.24
CA ILE A 184 -16.95 1.64 -27.72
C ILE A 184 -17.09 1.02 -26.31
N PRO A 185 -16.42 -0.10 -26.00
CA PRO A 185 -16.50 -0.70 -24.66
C PRO A 185 -15.93 0.23 -23.59
N ILE A 186 -16.68 0.42 -22.50
CA ILE A 186 -16.26 1.16 -21.30
C ILE A 186 -15.98 0.14 -20.19
N GLY A 187 -14.79 0.18 -19.58
CA GLY A 187 -14.36 -0.78 -18.57
C GLY A 187 -12.91 -0.57 -18.11
N PRO A 188 -12.26 -1.50 -17.40
CA PRO A 188 -10.87 -1.34 -16.98
C PRO A 188 -9.88 -1.58 -18.14
N ASN A 189 -8.72 -0.91 -18.12
CA ASN A 189 -7.66 -1.10 -19.13
C ASN A 189 -6.86 -2.41 -18.97
N SER A 190 -7.32 -3.35 -18.14
CA SER A 190 -6.61 -4.60 -17.84
C SER A 190 -7.05 -5.74 -18.76
N SER A 191 -6.09 -6.41 -19.42
CA SER A 191 -6.36 -7.60 -20.23
C SER A 191 -7.00 -8.73 -19.40
N THR A 192 -8.19 -9.19 -19.81
CA THR A 192 -8.85 -10.33 -19.18
C THR A 192 -8.19 -11.66 -19.58
N PRO A 193 -8.13 -12.70 -18.72
CA PRO A 193 -7.69 -14.04 -19.13
C PRO A 193 -8.49 -14.61 -20.32
N ARG A 194 -9.78 -14.23 -20.43
CA ARG A 194 -10.68 -14.59 -21.54
C ARG A 194 -10.21 -14.07 -22.91
N SER A 195 -9.58 -12.88 -22.97
CA SER A 195 -9.04 -12.31 -24.21
C SER A 195 -7.95 -13.20 -24.85
N SER A 196 -7.29 -14.04 -24.05
CA SER A 196 -6.13 -14.83 -24.45
C SER A 196 -6.39 -16.33 -24.22
N ARG A 197 -7.32 -16.92 -25.00
CA ARG A 197 -7.71 -18.35 -24.89
C ARG A 197 -6.52 -19.32 -24.86
N GLN A 198 -5.42 -19.00 -25.55
CA GLN A 198 -4.18 -19.81 -25.56
C GLN A 198 -3.48 -19.83 -24.19
N LEU A 199 -3.53 -18.73 -23.44
CA LEU A 199 -2.90 -18.58 -22.12
C LEU A 199 -3.74 -19.19 -20.98
N LEU A 200 -5.00 -19.58 -21.23
CA LEU A 200 -5.82 -20.29 -20.23
C LEU A 200 -5.19 -21.62 -19.78
N SER A 201 -4.32 -22.21 -20.60
CA SER A 201 -3.53 -23.39 -20.23
C SER A 201 -2.47 -23.14 -19.15
N LEU A 202 -2.14 -21.89 -18.85
CA LEU A 202 -1.20 -21.50 -17.79
C LEU A 202 -1.86 -21.45 -16.41
N TYR A 203 -3.18 -21.25 -16.34
CA TYR A 203 -3.89 -21.01 -15.07
C TYR A 203 -4.51 -22.29 -14.47
N THR A 204 -4.64 -22.33 -13.14
CA THR A 204 -5.39 -23.39 -12.43
C THR A 204 -6.90 -23.29 -12.67
N THR A 205 -7.44 -22.07 -12.59
CA THR A 205 -8.84 -21.75 -12.82
C THR A 205 -9.24 -22.00 -14.30
N PRO A 206 -10.33 -22.74 -14.56
CA PRO A 206 -10.85 -22.95 -15.91
C PRO A 206 -11.60 -21.71 -16.44
N ALA A 207 -11.73 -21.60 -17.76
CA ALA A 207 -12.34 -20.45 -18.43
C ALA A 207 -13.69 -19.97 -17.84
N PRO A 208 -14.68 -20.84 -17.56
CA PRO A 208 -16.00 -20.41 -17.09
C PRO A 208 -15.98 -19.76 -15.69
N ALA A 209 -15.02 -20.12 -14.84
CA ALA A 209 -14.90 -19.54 -13.52
C ALA A 209 -14.40 -18.07 -13.55
N PHE A 210 -13.76 -17.63 -14.65
CA PHE A 210 -13.45 -16.22 -14.89
C PHE A 210 -14.66 -15.41 -15.42
N GLU A 211 -15.81 -16.05 -15.65
CA GLU A 211 -17.03 -15.40 -16.16
C GLU A 211 -18.03 -15.11 -15.03
N VAL A 212 -17.81 -15.68 -13.84
CA VAL A 212 -18.61 -15.43 -12.64
C VAL A 212 -18.48 -13.94 -12.23
N PRO A 213 -19.59 -13.20 -12.14
CA PRO A 213 -19.56 -11.74 -12.00
C PRO A 213 -19.30 -11.26 -10.57
N THR A 214 -19.65 -12.05 -9.56
CA THR A 214 -19.57 -11.66 -8.15
C THR A 214 -18.20 -12.03 -7.54
N GLU A 215 -17.60 -11.07 -6.85
CA GLU A 215 -16.27 -11.23 -6.23
C GLU A 215 -16.16 -12.44 -5.29
N PRO A 216 -17.11 -12.70 -4.35
CA PRO A 216 -16.97 -13.79 -3.39
C PRO A 216 -17.00 -15.19 -4.04
N GLU A 217 -17.89 -15.40 -5.01
CA GLU A 217 -18.02 -16.65 -5.75
C GLU A 217 -16.81 -16.88 -6.66
N ALA A 218 -16.38 -15.86 -7.41
CA ALA A 218 -15.19 -15.94 -8.25
C ALA A 218 -13.95 -16.26 -7.41
N LEU A 219 -13.76 -15.57 -6.26
CA LEU A 219 -12.67 -15.83 -5.33
C LEU A 219 -12.69 -17.27 -4.79
N TYR A 220 -13.86 -17.77 -4.39
CA TYR A 220 -14.02 -19.15 -3.94
C TYR A 220 -13.65 -20.16 -5.03
N LEU A 221 -14.06 -19.93 -6.28
CA LEU A 221 -13.70 -20.80 -7.40
C LEU A 221 -12.21 -20.74 -7.73
N HIS A 222 -11.58 -19.56 -7.69
CA HIS A 222 -10.11 -19.45 -7.83
C HIS A 222 -9.39 -20.28 -6.75
N LEU A 223 -9.82 -20.16 -5.49
CA LEU A 223 -9.30 -20.95 -4.38
C LEU A 223 -9.52 -22.44 -4.60
N LEU A 224 -10.73 -22.88 -4.95
CA LEU A 224 -11.09 -24.29 -5.18
C LEU A 224 -10.17 -24.94 -6.22
N PHE A 225 -9.98 -24.31 -7.38
CA PHE A 225 -9.08 -24.82 -8.42
C PHE A 225 -7.60 -24.68 -8.06
N ALA A 226 -7.20 -23.70 -7.25
CA ALA A 226 -5.84 -23.57 -6.74
C ALA A 226 -5.50 -24.65 -5.71
N VAL A 227 -6.33 -24.87 -4.68
CA VAL A 227 -6.07 -25.90 -3.65
C VAL A 227 -6.09 -27.31 -4.25
N LYS A 228 -6.89 -27.53 -5.30
CA LYS A 228 -6.93 -28.81 -6.03
C LYS A 228 -5.68 -29.12 -6.85
N ASP A 229 -4.83 -28.12 -7.18
CA ASP A 229 -3.55 -28.36 -7.84
C ASP A 229 -2.38 -28.36 -6.83
N PRO A 230 -1.87 -29.53 -6.39
CA PRO A 230 -0.71 -29.59 -5.49
C PRO A 230 0.61 -29.16 -6.16
N SER A 231 0.62 -28.95 -7.49
CA SER A 231 1.78 -28.54 -8.28
C SER A 231 1.82 -27.04 -8.62
N LEU A 232 0.95 -26.24 -8.01
CA LEU A 232 0.91 -24.78 -8.16
C LEU A 232 2.31 -24.16 -8.03
N GLY A 233 2.70 -23.34 -9.01
CA GLY A 233 4.03 -22.71 -9.08
C GLY A 233 4.04 -21.23 -8.70
N THR A 234 2.94 -20.52 -8.97
CA THR A 234 2.83 -19.06 -8.82
C THR A 234 1.44 -18.65 -8.30
N LEU A 235 1.40 -17.68 -7.39
CA LEU A 235 0.19 -16.91 -7.06
C LEU A 235 0.24 -15.57 -7.79
N GLU A 236 -0.84 -15.14 -8.44
CA GLU A 236 -0.88 -13.92 -9.25
C GLU A 236 -2.12 -13.06 -8.96
N SER A 237 -1.92 -11.75 -8.82
CA SER A 237 -2.97 -10.72 -8.86
C SER A 237 -2.35 -9.39 -9.30
N ASN A 238 -3.17 -8.39 -9.64
CA ASN A 238 -2.66 -7.04 -9.84
C ASN A 238 -2.09 -6.44 -8.53
N PHE A 239 -2.76 -6.67 -7.41
CA PHE A 239 -2.47 -6.03 -6.12
C PHE A 239 -2.43 -7.04 -4.96
N ALA A 240 -1.49 -6.82 -4.03
CA ALA A 240 -1.28 -7.72 -2.89
C ALA A 240 -2.53 -7.88 -2.02
N CYS A 241 -3.37 -6.85 -1.91
CA CYS A 241 -4.66 -6.91 -1.20
C CYS A 241 -5.54 -8.07 -1.70
N THR A 242 -5.58 -8.35 -3.00
CA THR A 242 -6.39 -9.43 -3.59
C THR A 242 -5.95 -10.81 -3.10
N ILE A 243 -4.63 -11.05 -3.04
CA ILE A 243 -4.08 -12.33 -2.55
C ILE A 243 -4.26 -12.42 -1.02
N TYR A 244 -4.13 -11.30 -0.31
CA TYR A 244 -4.40 -11.25 1.14
C TYR A 244 -5.85 -11.65 1.45
N TYR A 245 -6.84 -11.03 0.79
CA TYR A 245 -8.25 -11.41 0.95
C TYR A 245 -8.53 -12.85 0.47
N ALA A 246 -7.81 -13.37 -0.53
CA ALA A 246 -7.88 -14.79 -0.90
C ALA A 246 -7.45 -15.72 0.26
N PHE A 247 -6.40 -15.36 1.00
CA PHE A 247 -6.00 -16.12 2.18
C PHE A 247 -6.94 -15.95 3.38
N CYS A 248 -7.56 -14.77 3.57
CA CYS A 248 -8.63 -14.58 4.56
C CYS A 248 -9.84 -15.48 4.23
N ALA A 249 -10.31 -15.47 2.98
CA ALA A 249 -11.42 -16.32 2.53
C ALA A 249 -11.08 -17.81 2.64
N LEU A 250 -9.83 -18.21 2.36
CA LEU A 250 -9.35 -19.57 2.62
C LEU A 250 -9.39 -19.91 4.12
N GLN A 251 -8.97 -18.99 4.99
CA GLN A 251 -8.97 -19.19 6.44
C GLN A 251 -10.38 -19.32 7.03
N GLU A 252 -11.35 -18.61 6.48
CA GLU A 252 -12.76 -18.69 6.86
C GLU A 252 -13.44 -19.95 6.29
N ARG A 253 -13.15 -20.31 5.04
CA ARG A 253 -13.96 -21.27 4.24
C ARG A 253 -13.24 -22.57 3.87
N TRP A 254 -12.06 -22.88 4.44
CA TRP A 254 -11.30 -24.10 4.10
C TRP A 254 -12.09 -25.42 4.28
N ARG A 255 -13.05 -25.48 5.21
CA ARG A 255 -13.89 -26.66 5.43
C ARG A 255 -14.77 -26.96 4.22
N GLU A 256 -15.37 -25.90 3.66
CA GLU A 256 -16.20 -25.95 2.46
C GLU A 256 -15.36 -26.34 1.24
N LEU A 257 -14.19 -25.70 1.09
CA LEU A 257 -13.23 -26.01 0.03
C LEU A 257 -12.75 -27.47 0.11
N ALA A 258 -12.55 -28.02 1.31
CA ALA A 258 -12.19 -29.43 1.48
C ALA A 258 -13.33 -30.38 1.11
N GLU A 259 -14.58 -30.06 1.45
CA GLU A 259 -15.76 -30.81 1.02
C GLU A 259 -15.92 -30.82 -0.51
N ASP A 260 -15.79 -29.66 -1.16
CA ASP A 260 -15.89 -29.53 -2.61
C ASP A 260 -14.75 -30.23 -3.36
N VAL A 261 -13.53 -30.24 -2.79
CA VAL A 261 -12.41 -31.02 -3.32
C VAL A 261 -12.66 -32.53 -3.20
N GLU A 262 -13.20 -32.97 -2.05
CA GLU A 262 -13.51 -34.37 -1.74
C GLU A 262 -14.60 -34.92 -2.66
N LEU A 263 -15.75 -34.23 -2.71
CA LEU A 263 -16.91 -34.61 -3.52
C LEU A 263 -16.72 -34.31 -5.00
N GLY A 264 -15.77 -33.45 -5.37
CA GLY A 264 -15.47 -33.11 -6.76
C GLY A 264 -16.57 -32.30 -7.44
N ARG A 265 -17.20 -31.36 -6.72
CA ARG A 265 -18.30 -30.52 -7.19
C ARG A 265 -18.09 -29.06 -6.79
N VAL A 266 -18.77 -28.15 -7.45
CA VAL A 266 -19.02 -26.78 -6.94
C VAL A 266 -20.26 -26.83 -6.06
N ARG A 267 -20.19 -26.39 -4.81
CA ARG A 267 -21.35 -26.41 -3.89
C ARG A 267 -22.55 -25.57 -4.38
N PRO A 268 -23.80 -26.03 -4.20
CA PRO A 268 -24.99 -25.41 -4.79
C PRO A 268 -25.30 -24.01 -4.24
N GLU A 269 -24.81 -23.65 -3.05
CA GLU A 269 -25.09 -22.39 -2.36
C GLU A 269 -24.40 -21.17 -3.00
N LEU A 270 -23.37 -21.38 -3.83
CA LEU A 270 -22.69 -20.29 -4.54
C LEU A 270 -23.58 -19.76 -5.67
N ALA A 271 -23.64 -18.43 -5.82
CA ALA A 271 -24.35 -17.72 -6.88
C ALA A 271 -23.66 -17.85 -8.27
N VAL A 272 -23.54 -19.09 -8.77
CA VAL A 272 -22.91 -19.44 -10.05
C VAL A 272 -23.99 -19.83 -11.06
N PRO A 273 -24.03 -19.24 -12.28
CA PRO A 273 -24.99 -19.61 -13.32
C PRO A 273 -24.98 -21.11 -13.63
N GLN A 274 -26.16 -21.71 -13.84
CA GLN A 274 -26.30 -23.17 -13.95
C GLN A 274 -25.48 -23.79 -15.09
N GLU A 275 -25.33 -23.09 -16.22
CA GLU A 275 -24.51 -23.55 -17.34
C GLU A 275 -23.02 -23.56 -17.00
N VAL A 276 -22.54 -22.49 -16.35
CA VAL A 276 -21.17 -22.36 -15.84
C VAL A 276 -20.90 -23.46 -14.82
N ARG A 277 -21.80 -23.64 -13.85
CA ARG A 277 -21.75 -24.70 -12.84
C ARG A 277 -21.60 -26.08 -13.47
N ARG A 278 -22.46 -26.43 -14.43
CA ARG A 278 -22.39 -27.72 -15.16
C ARG A 278 -21.05 -27.96 -15.85
N ASP A 279 -20.46 -26.93 -16.47
CA ASP A 279 -19.13 -27.04 -17.09
C ASP A 279 -18.03 -27.18 -16.02
N LEU A 280 -18.09 -26.45 -14.91
CA LEU A 280 -17.15 -26.56 -13.80
C LEU A 280 -17.19 -27.95 -13.13
N ASP A 281 -18.39 -28.47 -12.85
CA ASP A 281 -18.60 -29.81 -12.28
C ASP A 281 -18.05 -30.90 -13.21
N SER A 282 -18.22 -30.78 -14.53
CA SER A 282 -17.66 -31.72 -15.51
C SER A 282 -16.11 -31.79 -15.50
N ARG A 283 -15.46 -30.74 -14.97
CA ARG A 283 -13.99 -30.60 -14.89
C ARG A 283 -13.44 -30.95 -13.52
N LEU A 284 -14.28 -30.93 -12.48
CA LEU A 284 -13.93 -31.41 -11.15
C LEU A 284 -14.04 -32.94 -11.11
N ARG A 285 -13.27 -33.53 -10.20
CA ARG A 285 -13.26 -34.98 -9.93
C ARG A 285 -13.10 -35.16 -8.43
N PRO A 286 -13.77 -36.14 -7.79
CA PRO A 286 -13.57 -36.44 -6.38
C PRO A 286 -12.09 -36.65 -6.04
N ASP A 287 -11.60 -36.03 -4.97
CA ASP A 287 -10.22 -36.17 -4.50
C ASP A 287 -10.16 -36.14 -2.94
N PRO A 288 -10.63 -37.21 -2.28
CA PRO A 288 -10.65 -37.29 -0.81
C PRO A 288 -9.24 -37.22 -0.21
N ALA A 289 -8.22 -37.72 -0.92
CA ALA A 289 -6.83 -37.64 -0.47
C ALA A 289 -6.33 -36.20 -0.41
N ARG A 290 -6.62 -35.38 -1.43
CA ARG A 290 -6.27 -33.95 -1.42
C ARG A 290 -7.11 -33.16 -0.42
N ALA A 291 -8.38 -33.51 -0.22
CA ALA A 291 -9.20 -32.92 0.81
C ALA A 291 -8.63 -33.17 2.22
N ALA A 292 -8.27 -34.42 2.55
CA ALA A 292 -7.65 -34.76 3.83
C ALA A 292 -6.34 -33.99 4.08
N GLN A 293 -5.50 -33.81 3.05
CA GLN A 293 -4.31 -32.94 3.14
C GLN A 293 -4.67 -31.49 3.45
N LEU A 294 -5.68 -30.93 2.78
CA LEU A 294 -6.14 -29.55 3.02
C LEU A 294 -6.63 -29.38 4.47
N ARG A 295 -7.44 -30.31 4.98
CA ARG A 295 -7.92 -30.30 6.37
C ARG A 295 -6.75 -30.30 7.37
N ALA A 296 -5.86 -31.29 7.28
CA ALA A 296 -4.72 -31.42 8.18
C ALA A 296 -3.81 -30.16 8.20
N GLN A 297 -3.57 -29.55 7.04
CA GLN A 297 -2.75 -28.33 6.97
C GLN A 297 -3.47 -27.10 7.54
N CYS A 298 -4.78 -26.93 7.30
CA CYS A 298 -5.55 -25.81 7.85
C CYS A 298 -5.80 -25.95 9.36
N GLU A 299 -5.98 -27.17 9.88
CA GLU A 299 -6.14 -27.45 11.32
C GLU A 299 -4.87 -27.13 12.12
N THR A 300 -3.69 -27.26 11.50
CA THR A 300 -2.40 -26.83 12.08
C THR A 300 -2.29 -25.29 12.20
N GLY A 301 -3.23 -24.53 11.62
CA GLY A 301 -3.22 -23.07 11.56
C GLY A 301 -2.74 -22.53 10.21
N PHE A 302 -2.59 -21.21 10.11
CA PHE A 302 -2.39 -20.53 8.81
C PHE A 302 -0.99 -19.95 8.58
N GLN A 303 -0.08 -20.07 9.55
CA GLN A 303 1.31 -19.66 9.38
C GLN A 303 2.02 -20.53 8.34
N GLY A 304 2.70 -19.89 7.38
CA GLY A 304 3.39 -20.53 6.24
C GLY A 304 2.49 -21.39 5.34
N ILE A 305 1.16 -21.23 5.41
CA ILE A 305 0.19 -22.16 4.80
C ILE A 305 0.37 -22.30 3.29
N ALA A 306 0.82 -21.27 2.58
CA ALA A 306 0.96 -21.31 1.13
C ALA A 306 1.94 -22.40 0.68
N ARG A 307 3.11 -22.52 1.32
CA ARG A 307 4.06 -23.60 1.03
C ARG A 307 3.64 -24.96 1.58
N ARG A 308 2.85 -25.00 2.65
CA ARG A 308 2.31 -26.25 3.19
C ARG A 308 1.22 -26.85 2.31
N LEU A 309 0.38 -26.02 1.68
CA LEU A 309 -0.60 -26.45 0.66
C LEU A 309 0.05 -26.70 -0.70
N TRP A 310 1.03 -25.89 -1.07
CA TRP A 310 1.72 -25.94 -2.37
C TRP A 310 3.24 -25.99 -2.17
N PRO A 311 3.83 -27.18 -1.92
CA PRO A 311 5.27 -27.33 -1.65
C PRO A 311 6.21 -26.90 -2.79
N ARG A 312 5.65 -26.57 -3.95
CA ARG A 312 6.38 -26.12 -5.14
C ARG A 312 6.00 -24.71 -5.58
N LEU A 313 5.41 -23.92 -4.68
CA LEU A 313 5.14 -22.50 -4.88
C LEU A 313 6.46 -21.72 -4.84
N ASN A 314 6.83 -21.14 -5.98
CA ASN A 314 8.11 -20.48 -6.19
C ASN A 314 8.02 -18.95 -6.17
N LEU A 315 6.84 -18.37 -6.44
CA LEU A 315 6.70 -16.93 -6.65
C LEU A 315 5.29 -16.42 -6.29
N VAL A 316 5.24 -15.22 -5.72
CA VAL A 316 4.05 -14.35 -5.72
C VAL A 316 4.28 -13.19 -6.69
N LEU A 317 3.44 -13.08 -7.70
CA LEU A 317 3.50 -12.05 -8.74
C LEU A 317 2.40 -11.02 -8.49
N THR A 318 2.76 -9.85 -7.95
CA THR A 318 1.79 -8.83 -7.53
C THR A 318 2.44 -7.47 -7.26
N VAL A 319 1.66 -6.38 -7.30
CA VAL A 319 2.11 -5.07 -6.80
C VAL A 319 1.97 -5.00 -5.28
N ASP A 320 3.10 -4.80 -4.60
CA ASP A 320 3.28 -4.83 -3.15
C ASP A 320 3.96 -3.56 -2.59
N SER A 321 3.83 -2.44 -3.32
CA SER A 321 4.32 -1.10 -2.96
C SER A 321 3.19 -0.06 -2.89
N GLY A 322 3.47 1.13 -2.33
CA GLY A 322 2.45 2.14 -2.04
C GLY A 322 1.35 1.56 -1.15
N SER A 323 0.08 1.84 -1.46
CA SER A 323 -1.05 1.37 -0.64
C SER A 323 -1.23 -0.14 -0.55
N ASN A 324 -0.46 -0.93 -1.31
CA ASN A 324 -0.40 -2.39 -1.18
C ASN A 324 0.73 -2.92 -0.29
N HIS A 325 1.60 -2.06 0.23
CA HIS A 325 2.74 -2.45 1.04
C HIS A 325 2.33 -3.20 2.32
N VAL A 326 1.28 -2.71 3.02
CA VAL A 326 0.70 -3.35 4.22
C VAL A 326 0.31 -4.82 3.96
N TYR A 327 -0.44 -5.07 2.87
CA TYR A 327 -0.88 -6.43 2.53
C TYR A 327 0.28 -7.30 2.03
N GLY A 328 1.25 -6.70 1.32
CA GLY A 328 2.49 -7.37 0.92
C GLY A 328 3.34 -7.82 2.10
N GLU A 329 3.38 -7.04 3.18
CA GLU A 329 4.03 -7.40 4.44
C GLU A 329 3.26 -8.50 5.17
N LEU A 330 1.95 -8.35 5.37
CA LEU A 330 1.09 -9.36 6.00
C LEU A 330 1.17 -10.72 5.28
N LEU A 331 1.19 -10.73 3.94
CA LEU A 331 1.37 -11.95 3.17
C LEU A 331 2.73 -12.61 3.43
N ARG A 332 3.84 -11.85 3.42
CA ARG A 332 5.18 -12.38 3.74
C ARG A 332 5.27 -12.94 5.17
N ARG A 333 4.71 -12.20 6.14
CA ARG A 333 4.75 -12.54 7.57
C ARG A 333 3.94 -13.78 7.88
N HIS A 334 2.71 -13.89 7.39
CA HIS A 334 1.78 -14.99 7.73
C HIS A 334 1.76 -16.11 6.69
N TYR A 335 1.16 -15.86 5.52
CA TYR A 335 0.69 -16.92 4.64
C TYR A 335 1.77 -17.46 3.70
N CYS A 336 2.61 -16.57 3.17
CA CYS A 336 3.59 -16.79 2.09
C CYS A 336 5.04 -16.82 2.59
N GLN A 337 5.28 -17.27 3.82
CA GLN A 337 6.62 -17.30 4.42
C GLN A 337 7.65 -18.00 3.52
N GLY A 338 8.77 -17.32 3.27
CA GLY A 338 9.88 -17.78 2.44
C GLY A 338 9.59 -17.84 0.92
N VAL A 339 8.42 -17.42 0.45
CA VAL A 339 8.11 -17.32 -0.98
C VAL A 339 8.56 -15.94 -1.50
N PRO A 340 9.38 -15.86 -2.57
CA PRO A 340 9.73 -14.60 -3.23
C PRO A 340 8.51 -13.82 -3.74
N PHE A 341 8.62 -12.48 -3.73
CA PHE A 341 7.62 -11.55 -4.27
C PHE A 341 8.23 -10.74 -5.40
N TYR A 342 7.60 -10.73 -6.57
CA TYR A 342 7.99 -9.91 -7.71
C TYR A 342 6.85 -8.96 -8.10
N SER A 343 7.15 -7.66 -8.10
CA SER A 343 6.30 -6.65 -8.70
C SER A 343 6.88 -6.25 -10.06
N PRO A 344 6.25 -6.65 -11.18
CA PRO A 344 6.87 -6.55 -12.52
C PRO A 344 6.72 -5.18 -13.19
N PHE A 345 5.63 -4.45 -12.92
CA PHE A 345 5.26 -3.26 -13.70
C PHE A 345 5.03 -2.05 -12.79
N TYR A 346 5.56 -0.90 -13.20
CA TYR A 346 5.03 0.39 -12.81
C TYR A 346 4.14 0.90 -13.95
N ALA A 347 2.85 0.99 -13.69
CA ALA A 347 1.84 1.32 -14.68
C ALA A 347 0.60 1.95 -14.03
N ALA A 348 -0.15 2.67 -14.85
CA ALA A 348 -1.42 3.30 -14.48
C ALA A 348 -2.45 3.07 -15.60
N THR A 349 -3.64 3.66 -15.51
CA THR A 349 -4.69 3.49 -16.55
C THR A 349 -4.24 4.09 -17.89
N GLU A 350 -3.41 5.13 -17.81
CA GLU A 350 -2.72 5.85 -18.87
C GLU A 350 -1.77 4.93 -19.68
N GLY A 351 -1.26 3.84 -19.09
CA GLY A 351 -0.42 2.84 -19.75
C GLY A 351 0.78 2.35 -18.90
N LEU A 352 1.73 1.71 -19.57
CA LEU A 352 2.99 1.23 -18.97
C LEU A 352 3.99 2.39 -18.81
N ILE A 353 4.47 2.62 -17.59
CA ILE A 353 5.44 3.68 -17.29
C ILE A 353 6.86 3.08 -17.19
N GLY A 354 7.00 1.95 -16.50
CA GLY A 354 8.29 1.27 -16.32
C GLY A 354 8.19 -0.21 -15.95
N VAL A 355 9.34 -0.88 -16.01
CA VAL A 355 9.51 -2.33 -15.78
C VAL A 355 10.54 -2.62 -14.70
N ASN A 356 10.25 -3.55 -13.81
CA ASN A 356 11.21 -3.99 -12.79
C ASN A 356 12.13 -5.08 -13.37
N LEU A 357 13.38 -4.71 -13.66
CA LEU A 357 14.40 -5.63 -14.18
C LEU A 357 15.18 -6.38 -13.09
N TRP A 358 14.90 -6.12 -11.80
CA TRP A 358 15.62 -6.68 -10.66
C TRP A 358 14.65 -7.38 -9.68
N PRO A 359 14.11 -8.56 -10.04
CA PRO A 359 13.05 -9.21 -9.27
C PRO A 359 13.38 -9.58 -7.82
N GLU A 360 14.68 -9.64 -7.49
CA GLU A 360 15.22 -10.02 -6.17
C GLU A 360 15.53 -8.81 -5.28
N ARG A 361 15.51 -7.57 -5.80
CA ARG A 361 15.72 -6.37 -4.97
C ARG A 361 14.52 -6.16 -4.04
N GLU A 362 14.82 -5.90 -2.77
CA GLU A 362 13.82 -5.64 -1.73
C GLU A 362 13.02 -4.36 -2.04
N ARG A 363 13.71 -3.23 -2.25
CA ARG A 363 13.10 -2.00 -2.75
C ARG A 363 12.68 -2.16 -4.21
N ARG A 364 11.47 -1.67 -4.53
CA ARG A 364 10.87 -1.81 -5.87
C ARG A 364 11.35 -0.69 -6.78
N GLN A 365 12.21 -1.06 -7.73
CA GLN A 365 12.86 -0.18 -8.67
C GLN A 365 12.40 -0.50 -10.10
N TYR A 366 12.11 0.54 -10.87
CA TYR A 366 11.54 0.42 -12.21
C TYR A 366 12.40 1.19 -13.20
N LEU A 367 12.83 0.51 -14.26
CA LEU A 367 13.41 1.16 -15.43
C LEU A 367 12.27 1.74 -16.27
N LEU A 368 12.33 3.03 -16.60
CA LEU A 368 11.31 3.66 -17.44
C LEU A 368 11.30 3.09 -18.87
N CYS A 369 10.15 3.10 -19.52
CA CYS A 369 9.96 2.55 -20.87
C CYS A 369 9.93 3.69 -21.92
N PRO A 370 11.08 4.07 -22.52
CA PRO A 370 11.18 5.27 -23.36
C PRO A 370 10.46 5.14 -24.72
N ARG A 371 9.90 3.97 -25.06
CA ARG A 371 9.01 3.78 -26.21
C ARG A 371 7.54 3.54 -25.80
N SER A 372 7.18 3.64 -24.53
CA SER A 372 5.80 3.51 -24.06
C SER A 372 5.23 4.85 -23.59
N MET A 373 6.05 5.66 -22.90
CA MET A 373 5.72 7.04 -22.55
C MET A 373 6.81 7.96 -23.08
N PHE A 374 6.43 9.12 -23.60
CA PHE A 374 7.32 10.28 -23.56
C PHE A 374 7.17 10.89 -22.17
N CYS A 375 8.27 10.96 -21.42
CA CYS A 375 8.27 11.34 -20.01
C CYS A 375 8.96 12.69 -19.82
N GLU A 376 8.25 13.56 -19.12
CA GLU A 376 8.71 14.83 -18.60
C GLU A 376 8.68 14.79 -17.07
N PHE A 377 9.49 15.63 -16.42
CA PHE A 377 9.72 15.57 -14.98
C PHE A 377 9.65 16.97 -14.37
N ILE A 378 8.75 17.18 -13.41
CA ILE A 378 8.72 18.42 -12.62
C ILE A 378 9.61 18.22 -11.38
N PRO A 379 10.61 19.08 -11.09
CA PRO A 379 11.33 19.05 -9.82
C PRO A 379 10.38 19.17 -8.61
N GLU A 380 10.64 18.44 -7.52
CA GLU A 380 9.77 18.43 -6.33
C GLU A 380 9.54 19.84 -5.72
N GLU A 381 10.52 20.73 -5.88
CA GLU A 381 10.48 22.13 -5.43
C GLU A 381 9.53 23.02 -6.23
N SER A 382 9.35 22.78 -7.54
CA SER A 382 8.48 23.55 -8.44
C SER A 382 7.03 23.04 -8.49
N LEU A 383 6.68 22.06 -7.65
CA LEU A 383 5.37 21.38 -7.66
C LEU A 383 4.15 22.25 -7.31
N GLU A 384 4.37 23.45 -6.76
CA GLU A 384 3.29 24.40 -6.43
C GLU A 384 3.09 25.47 -7.52
N GLU A 385 3.90 25.46 -8.58
CA GLU A 385 3.72 26.30 -9.76
C GLU A 385 2.61 25.73 -10.66
N ARG A 386 1.89 26.60 -11.39
CA ARG A 386 0.79 26.19 -12.28
C ARG A 386 1.27 25.66 -13.64
N GLN A 387 2.42 26.12 -14.12
CA GLN A 387 3.08 25.70 -15.35
C GLN A 387 4.60 25.66 -15.12
N PRO A 388 5.10 24.76 -14.26
CA PRO A 388 6.52 24.68 -13.95
C PRO A 388 7.35 24.26 -15.17
N GLY A 389 8.62 24.68 -15.21
CA GLY A 389 9.58 24.13 -16.15
C GLY A 389 9.78 22.63 -15.90
N THR A 390 9.52 21.81 -16.92
CA THR A 390 9.82 20.37 -16.87
C THR A 390 11.30 20.08 -17.18
N LEU A 391 11.72 18.84 -17.01
CA LEU A 391 12.96 18.27 -17.52
C LEU A 391 12.64 17.07 -18.42
N LEU A 392 13.45 16.86 -19.45
CA LEU A 392 13.40 15.66 -20.28
C LEU A 392 14.03 14.46 -19.56
N LEU A 393 13.66 13.25 -19.98
CA LEU A 393 14.11 11.98 -19.37
C LEU A 393 15.64 11.76 -19.31
N HIS A 394 16.44 12.52 -20.05
CA HIS A 394 17.92 12.48 -19.98
C HIS A 394 18.55 13.62 -19.14
N GLN A 395 17.74 14.57 -18.65
CA GLN A 395 18.16 15.75 -17.88
C GLN A 395 17.96 15.57 -16.37
N VAL A 396 17.23 14.53 -15.94
CA VAL A 396 17.02 14.21 -14.52
C VAL A 396 18.32 13.77 -13.83
N GLN A 397 18.39 13.93 -12.51
CA GLN A 397 19.58 13.65 -11.72
C GLN A 397 19.33 12.56 -10.66
N GLU A 398 20.34 11.75 -10.38
CA GLU A 398 20.28 10.73 -9.32
C GLU A 398 20.10 11.37 -7.93
N GLY A 399 19.32 10.71 -7.07
CA GLY A 399 18.96 11.17 -5.73
C GLY A 399 17.77 12.15 -5.70
N GLN A 400 17.48 12.83 -6.81
CA GLN A 400 16.42 13.84 -6.89
C GLN A 400 15.02 13.24 -7.06
N GLN A 401 14.02 13.99 -6.61
CA GLN A 401 12.60 13.65 -6.72
C GLN A 401 11.88 14.51 -7.74
N TYR A 402 10.97 13.88 -8.48
CA TYR A 402 10.23 14.50 -9.56
C TYR A 402 8.79 14.00 -9.63
N GLU A 403 7.84 14.86 -9.98
CA GLU A 403 6.52 14.42 -10.45
C GLU A 403 6.59 14.05 -11.93
N LEU A 404 6.03 12.89 -12.29
CA LEU A 404 5.98 12.41 -13.66
C LEU A 404 4.85 13.06 -14.47
N VAL A 405 5.23 13.64 -15.60
CA VAL A 405 4.36 14.14 -16.67
C VAL A 405 4.51 13.21 -17.87
N VAL A 406 3.39 12.85 -18.53
CA VAL A 406 3.41 11.85 -19.60
C VAL A 406 2.66 12.29 -20.86
N THR A 407 3.24 11.95 -22.02
CA THR A 407 2.59 11.97 -23.33
C THR A 407 2.52 10.55 -23.90
N ASN A 408 1.32 10.03 -24.14
CA ASN A 408 1.06 8.61 -24.42
C ASN A 408 0.45 8.33 -25.82
N ALA A 409 0.37 7.05 -26.19
CA ALA A 409 -0.25 6.64 -27.47
C ALA A 409 -1.78 6.86 -27.53
N ALA A 410 -2.43 7.08 -26.37
CA ALA A 410 -3.87 7.28 -26.26
C ALA A 410 -4.32 8.74 -26.40
N GLY A 411 -3.40 9.67 -26.69
CA GLY A 411 -3.71 11.08 -26.89
C GLY A 411 -3.83 11.90 -25.61
N LEU A 412 -3.14 11.49 -24.55
CA LEU A 412 -2.81 12.38 -23.43
C LEU A 412 -1.46 13.04 -23.75
N TYR A 413 -1.36 14.36 -23.56
CA TYR A 413 -0.19 15.17 -23.92
C TYR A 413 0.17 16.10 -22.74
N SER A 414 1.41 16.03 -22.25
CA SER A 414 1.91 16.86 -21.14
C SER A 414 1.00 16.84 -19.89
N LEU A 415 0.45 15.67 -19.54
CA LEU A 415 -0.51 15.55 -18.45
C LEU A 415 0.15 15.76 -17.07
N LEU A 416 -0.30 16.80 -16.35
CA LEU A 416 0.26 17.41 -15.14
C LEU A 416 -0.76 17.51 -13.98
N PHE A 417 -0.23 17.79 -12.79
CA PHE A 417 -0.91 18.25 -11.60
C PHE A 417 -0.69 19.76 -11.36
N SER A 418 -1.76 20.54 -11.18
CA SER A 418 -1.70 21.91 -10.62
C SER A 418 -2.83 22.11 -9.59
N ILE A 419 -2.57 22.05 -8.28
CA ILE A 419 -3.60 22.42 -7.28
C ILE A 419 -3.71 23.95 -7.29
N GLU A 420 -4.93 24.46 -7.50
CA GLU A 420 -5.25 25.82 -7.05
C GLU A 420 -5.86 25.74 -5.65
N TYR A 421 -5.11 26.24 -4.66
CA TYR A 421 -5.67 26.57 -3.34
C TYR A 421 -6.39 27.92 -3.43
N LEU A 422 -7.63 27.96 -3.93
CA LEU A 422 -8.42 29.18 -3.88
C LEU A 422 -9.21 29.28 -2.56
N MET A 423 -8.53 29.74 -1.50
CA MET A 423 -9.22 30.14 -0.25
C MET A 423 -8.69 31.44 0.38
N PHE A 424 -8.11 32.34 -0.42
CA PHE A 424 -7.63 33.65 0.08
C PHE A 424 -7.94 34.88 -0.78
N TRP A 425 -8.66 34.76 -1.92
CA TRP A 425 -8.93 35.89 -2.83
C TRP A 425 -10.42 36.18 -3.12
N ILE A 426 -11.35 35.47 -2.49
CA ILE A 426 -12.80 35.68 -2.71
C ILE A 426 -13.35 36.92 -1.95
N PHE A 427 -12.58 37.51 -1.02
CA PHE A 427 -13.12 38.53 -0.09
C PHE A 427 -12.98 40.00 -0.54
N ILE A 428 -12.37 40.30 -1.69
CA ILE A 428 -12.02 41.70 -2.06
C ILE A 428 -12.79 42.27 -3.28
N LEU A 429 -13.31 41.45 -4.20
CA LEU A 429 -14.04 41.96 -5.38
C LEU A 429 -15.45 41.37 -5.49
N ASN A 430 -16.44 42.23 -5.23
CA ASN A 430 -17.86 41.92 -5.19
C ASN A 430 -18.47 41.86 -6.61
N LEU A 431 -17.96 40.94 -7.44
CA LEU A 431 -18.36 40.75 -8.84
C LEU A 431 -19.03 39.40 -9.04
N LYS A 432 -20.29 39.43 -9.51
CA LYS A 432 -21.09 38.25 -9.84
C LYS A 432 -20.56 37.59 -11.12
N SER A 433 -19.67 36.62 -10.98
CA SER A 433 -19.29 35.70 -12.06
C SER A 433 -19.17 34.29 -11.51
N PHE A 434 -20.03 33.39 -11.98
CA PHE A 434 -20.03 31.98 -11.58
C PHE A 434 -18.83 31.27 -12.22
N PHE A 435 -17.74 31.12 -11.47
CA PHE A 435 -16.68 30.18 -11.81
C PHE A 435 -16.99 28.81 -11.17
N PHE A 436 -17.37 27.85 -12.01
CA PHE A 436 -17.44 26.44 -11.62
C PHE A 436 -16.02 25.88 -11.52
N PHE A 437 -15.53 25.68 -10.29
CA PHE A 437 -14.23 25.04 -10.07
C PHE A 437 -14.34 23.53 -10.25
N ALA A 438 -13.79 23.02 -11.35
CA ALA A 438 -13.80 21.61 -11.70
C ALA A 438 -12.73 20.83 -10.90
N ALA A 439 -13.11 19.67 -10.34
CA ALA A 439 -12.20 18.82 -9.58
C ALA A 439 -11.34 17.96 -10.53
N VAL A 440 -10.05 18.26 -10.61
CA VAL A 440 -9.12 17.73 -11.63
C VAL A 440 -8.57 16.33 -11.30
N TYR A 441 -8.70 15.38 -12.24
CA TYR A 441 -8.02 14.07 -12.21
C TYR A 441 -6.60 14.12 -12.83
N ARG A 442 -5.67 13.33 -12.26
CA ARG A 442 -4.19 13.48 -12.42
C ARG A 442 -3.47 12.15 -12.18
N LEU A 443 -2.28 11.97 -12.76
CA LEU A 443 -1.38 10.86 -12.40
C LEU A 443 -0.88 11.02 -10.95
N GLY A 444 -0.27 12.17 -10.64
CA GLY A 444 0.05 12.58 -9.27
C GLY A 444 1.24 11.87 -8.62
N ASP A 445 2.01 11.09 -9.37
CA ASP A 445 3.06 10.22 -8.85
C ASP A 445 4.40 10.96 -8.77
N VAL A 446 4.95 11.05 -7.55
CA VAL A 446 6.32 11.50 -7.31
C VAL A 446 7.24 10.29 -7.23
N VAL A 447 8.32 10.35 -8.00
CA VAL A 447 9.33 9.31 -8.11
C VAL A 447 10.71 9.87 -7.82
N ARG A 448 11.56 9.05 -7.22
CA ARG A 448 12.97 9.36 -6.99
C ARG A 448 13.83 8.63 -8.02
N VAL A 449 14.74 9.33 -8.69
CA VAL A 449 15.75 8.68 -9.54
C VAL A 449 16.81 8.07 -8.63
N VAL A 450 17.03 6.77 -8.73
CA VAL A 450 17.95 5.99 -7.87
C VAL A 450 19.15 5.41 -8.64
N GLY A 451 19.36 5.90 -9.85
CA GLY A 451 20.45 5.50 -10.74
C GLY A 451 20.00 5.41 -12.19
N PHE A 452 20.88 4.92 -13.05
CA PHE A 452 20.65 4.80 -14.48
C PHE A 452 21.01 3.39 -14.96
N HIS A 453 20.20 2.85 -15.87
CA HIS A 453 20.54 1.67 -16.66
C HIS A 453 20.94 2.15 -18.06
N ASN A 454 22.23 2.05 -18.38
CA ASN A 454 22.85 2.81 -19.47
C ASN A 454 22.58 4.32 -19.29
N GLN A 455 21.80 4.96 -20.17
CA GLN A 455 21.39 6.37 -20.07
C GLN A 455 19.96 6.56 -19.53
N CYS A 456 19.23 5.48 -19.28
CA CYS A 456 17.80 5.56 -18.95
C CYS A 456 17.58 5.53 -17.42
N PRO A 457 16.79 6.45 -16.84
CA PRO A 457 16.58 6.52 -15.40
C PRO A 457 15.92 5.27 -14.82
N VAL A 458 16.44 4.85 -13.67
CA VAL A 458 15.81 3.87 -12.77
C VAL A 458 15.14 4.65 -11.64
N VAL A 459 13.85 4.40 -11.41
CA VAL A 459 13.05 5.15 -10.45
C VAL A 459 12.47 4.28 -9.34
N GLU A 460 12.38 4.85 -8.14
CA GLU A 460 11.56 4.35 -7.03
C GLU A 460 10.31 5.23 -6.91
N PHE A 461 9.13 4.62 -6.93
CA PHE A 461 7.90 5.32 -6.55
C PHE A 461 8.00 5.74 -5.08
N GLN A 462 7.76 7.02 -4.77
CA GLN A 462 7.78 7.54 -3.41
C GLN A 462 6.35 7.68 -2.88
N TYR A 463 5.54 8.54 -3.51
CA TYR A 463 4.17 8.78 -3.09
C TYR A 463 3.30 9.34 -4.22
N ARG A 464 1.98 9.30 -4.01
CA ARG A 464 1.01 9.99 -4.86
C ARG A 464 0.50 11.24 -4.15
N ARG A 465 0.61 12.43 -4.75
CA ARG A 465 0.25 13.72 -4.13
C ARG A 465 -1.16 13.72 -3.52
N GLY A 466 -2.14 13.11 -4.23
CA GLY A 466 -3.53 12.96 -3.77
C GLY A 466 -3.74 11.98 -2.59
N GLN A 467 -2.68 11.35 -2.08
CA GLN A 467 -2.69 10.46 -0.90
C GLN A 467 -1.75 10.96 0.22
N MET A 468 -1.22 12.18 0.13
CA MET A 468 -0.58 12.85 1.28
C MET A 468 -1.62 13.32 2.29
N LEU A 469 -1.21 13.52 3.54
CA LEU A 469 -1.94 14.29 4.56
C LEU A 469 -1.41 15.73 4.62
N SER A 470 -2.31 16.70 4.70
CA SER A 470 -2.00 18.12 4.91
C SER A 470 -3.17 18.89 5.52
N VAL A 471 -3.03 19.43 6.74
CA VAL A 471 -4.05 20.31 7.36
C VAL A 471 -3.65 21.79 7.40
N ARG A 472 -2.36 22.11 7.21
CA ARG A 472 -1.79 23.47 7.24
C ARG A 472 -0.78 23.73 6.11
N GLY A 473 -0.65 22.82 5.15
CA GLY A 473 0.35 22.90 4.06
C GLY A 473 1.60 22.06 4.32
N GLU A 474 1.71 21.39 5.47
CA GLU A 474 2.70 20.35 5.68
C GLU A 474 2.43 19.14 4.77
N LYS A 475 3.46 18.52 4.22
CA LYS A 475 3.32 17.34 3.34
C LYS A 475 3.76 16.09 4.12
N VAL A 476 2.81 15.25 4.52
CA VAL A 476 3.09 13.93 5.12
C VAL A 476 2.75 12.86 4.09
N SER A 477 3.78 12.17 3.58
CA SER A 477 3.62 11.11 2.59
C SER A 477 3.10 9.80 3.19
N GLU A 478 2.60 8.92 2.33
CA GLU A 478 2.11 7.59 2.75
C GLU A 478 3.21 6.75 3.41
N GLU A 479 4.41 6.71 2.80
CA GLU A 479 5.57 5.96 3.31
C GLU A 479 6.02 6.48 4.68
N LEU A 480 6.13 7.81 4.83
CA LEU A 480 6.55 8.43 6.10
C LEU A 480 5.53 8.16 7.21
N PHE A 481 4.24 8.32 6.92
CA PHE A 481 3.19 8.00 7.89
C PHE A 481 3.18 6.51 8.25
N TYR A 482 3.33 5.62 7.27
CA TYR A 482 3.34 4.18 7.51
C TYR A 482 4.55 3.72 8.33
N GLY A 483 5.74 4.30 8.09
CA GLY A 483 6.93 4.05 8.90
C GLY A 483 6.74 4.46 10.37
N ALA A 484 6.20 5.66 10.61
CA ALA A 484 5.81 6.11 11.95
C ALA A 484 4.77 5.17 12.59
N LEU A 485 3.79 4.69 11.81
CA LEU A 485 2.77 3.76 12.27
C LEU A 485 3.31 2.38 12.63
N GLN A 486 4.19 1.80 11.81
CA GLN A 486 4.84 0.53 12.12
C GLN A 486 5.66 0.62 13.41
N ARG A 487 6.44 1.70 13.60
CA ARG A 487 7.20 1.90 14.84
C ARG A 487 6.28 2.05 16.05
N ALA A 488 5.24 2.88 15.97
CA ALA A 488 4.27 3.01 17.06
C ALA A 488 3.60 1.67 17.41
N VAL A 489 3.11 0.92 16.41
CA VAL A 489 2.47 -0.40 16.64
C VAL A 489 3.47 -1.41 17.21
N SER A 490 4.76 -1.35 16.86
CA SER A 490 5.80 -2.23 17.46
C SER A 490 5.99 -2.02 18.97
N LEU A 491 5.62 -0.84 19.49
CA LEU A 491 5.63 -0.52 20.92
C LEU A 491 4.35 -0.97 21.66
N TRP A 492 3.34 -1.48 20.94
CA TRP A 492 2.03 -1.84 21.49
C TRP A 492 1.96 -3.36 21.75
N PRO A 493 1.99 -3.82 23.02
CA PRO A 493 2.19 -5.25 23.31
C PRO A 493 1.10 -6.16 22.74
N GLY A 494 1.53 -7.05 21.85
CA GLY A 494 0.67 -8.01 21.15
C GLY A 494 -0.19 -7.39 20.04
N ALA A 495 -0.05 -6.10 19.71
CA ALA A 495 -0.77 -5.51 18.60
C ALA A 495 -0.09 -5.82 17.25
N GLU A 496 -0.90 -6.16 16.27
CA GLU A 496 -0.49 -6.31 14.87
C GLU A 496 -1.40 -5.44 14.00
N LEU A 497 -0.81 -4.62 13.13
CA LEU A 497 -1.55 -3.79 12.18
C LEU A 497 -2.10 -4.66 11.05
N ILE A 498 -3.43 -4.69 10.91
CA ILE A 498 -4.12 -5.34 9.79
C ILE A 498 -4.36 -4.35 8.67
N ASP A 499 -4.86 -3.16 8.98
CA ASP A 499 -5.16 -2.15 7.97
C ASP A 499 -5.30 -0.74 8.60
N TYR A 500 -5.19 0.31 7.78
CA TYR A 500 -5.38 1.70 8.23
C TYR A 500 -5.88 2.65 7.14
N CYS A 501 -6.61 3.68 7.57
CA CYS A 501 -6.87 4.88 6.79
C CYS A 501 -6.73 6.12 7.68
N CYS A 502 -6.47 7.26 7.04
CA CYS A 502 -6.37 8.57 7.66
C CYS A 502 -7.38 9.53 7.04
N ALA A 503 -7.72 10.60 7.74
CA ALA A 503 -8.51 11.72 7.26
C ALA A 503 -8.02 13.02 7.90
N GLU A 504 -8.19 14.13 7.19
CA GLU A 504 -7.94 15.48 7.72
C GLU A 504 -9.20 15.99 8.42
N SER A 505 -9.09 16.51 9.64
CA SER A 505 -10.27 16.89 10.45
C SER A 505 -11.21 17.90 9.76
N GLY A 506 -10.68 18.73 8.85
CA GLY A 506 -11.44 19.67 8.05
C GLY A 506 -12.57 19.02 7.22
N ILE A 507 -12.42 17.75 6.81
CA ILE A 507 -13.44 17.04 6.01
C ILE A 507 -14.77 16.83 6.76
N LEU A 508 -14.73 16.86 8.09
CA LEU A 508 -15.90 16.70 8.95
C LEU A 508 -16.58 18.05 9.27
N GLY A 509 -15.91 19.17 8.98
CA GLY A 509 -16.37 20.51 9.37
C GLY A 509 -16.62 20.61 10.88
N HIS A 510 -17.76 21.20 11.26
CA HIS A 510 -18.15 21.40 12.66
C HIS A 510 -18.32 20.10 13.48
N PHE A 511 -18.41 18.92 12.84
CA PHE A 511 -18.49 17.64 13.53
C PHE A 511 -17.13 17.13 14.04
N SER A 512 -16.03 17.83 13.77
CA SER A 512 -14.69 17.47 14.22
C SER A 512 -14.45 17.60 15.72
N GLY A 513 -15.35 18.22 16.50
CA GLY A 513 -15.32 18.21 17.97
C GLY A 513 -14.02 18.78 18.58
N GLY A 514 -13.43 19.79 17.95
CA GLY A 514 -12.23 20.49 18.39
C GLY A 514 -11.98 21.70 17.49
N SER A 515 -11.34 22.77 18.01
CA SER A 515 -11.04 23.99 17.24
C SER A 515 -9.93 23.81 16.21
N ASP A 516 -9.00 22.90 16.48
CA ASP A 516 -7.71 22.89 15.80
C ASP A 516 -7.65 21.81 14.70
N PRO A 517 -7.11 22.13 13.50
CA PRO A 517 -6.91 21.13 12.45
C PRO A 517 -5.96 20.02 12.91
N HIS A 518 -6.33 18.76 12.68
CA HIS A 518 -5.59 17.59 13.15
C HIS A 518 -5.81 16.38 12.22
N TYR A 519 -4.98 15.36 12.36
CA TYR A 519 -5.18 14.08 11.67
C TYR A 519 -6.12 13.18 12.47
N GLN A 520 -7.02 12.50 11.76
CA GLN A 520 -7.86 11.43 12.29
C GLN A 520 -7.43 10.12 11.65
N VAL A 521 -7.11 9.12 12.49
CA VAL A 521 -6.48 7.88 12.07
C VAL A 521 -7.32 6.70 12.54
N PHE A 522 -7.69 5.84 11.61
CA PHE A 522 -8.48 4.64 11.85
C PHE A 522 -7.55 3.43 11.71
N LEU A 523 -7.46 2.59 12.74
CA LEU A 523 -6.59 1.41 12.77
C LEU A 523 -7.40 0.14 13.05
N GLU A 524 -7.20 -0.89 12.22
CA GLU A 524 -7.67 -2.25 12.48
C GLU A 524 -6.49 -3.07 12.98
N LEU A 525 -6.60 -3.60 14.20
CA LEU A 525 -5.52 -4.31 14.88
C LEU A 525 -5.93 -5.75 15.23
N ARG A 526 -4.99 -6.67 15.14
CA ARG A 526 -5.07 -8.05 15.67
C ARG A 526 -4.23 -8.17 16.95
N GLY A 527 -4.50 -9.19 17.76
CA GLY A 527 -3.70 -9.55 18.95
C GLY A 527 -3.89 -8.65 20.18
N VAL A 528 -4.38 -7.43 19.97
CA VAL A 528 -5.18 -6.71 20.98
C VAL A 528 -6.40 -7.58 21.31
N ARG A 529 -6.55 -8.08 22.55
CA ARG A 529 -7.63 -8.99 22.89
C ARG A 529 -9.00 -8.36 22.65
N ASN A 530 -9.84 -9.09 21.90
CA ASN A 530 -11.26 -8.88 21.65
C ASN A 530 -11.92 -7.78 22.49
N LEU A 531 -11.97 -6.57 21.93
CA LEU A 531 -13.10 -5.65 22.12
C LEU A 531 -14.30 -6.20 21.33
N SER A 532 -14.76 -7.43 21.64
CA SER A 532 -15.96 -8.00 21.02
C SER A 532 -17.22 -7.28 21.51
N GLU A 533 -18.23 -7.23 20.65
CA GLU A 533 -19.43 -6.41 20.83
C GLU A 533 -20.30 -6.82 22.04
N GLU A 534 -20.07 -8.02 22.60
CA GLU A 534 -20.80 -8.58 23.74
C GLU A 534 -20.71 -7.75 25.03
N GLN A 535 -19.69 -6.90 25.18
CA GLN A 535 -19.59 -5.96 26.32
C GLN A 535 -20.33 -4.63 26.10
N ARG A 536 -20.91 -4.36 24.91
CA ARG A 536 -21.63 -3.09 24.61
C ARG A 536 -23.15 -3.15 24.75
N TYR A 537 -23.76 -4.34 24.90
CA TYR A 537 -25.23 -4.51 25.01
C TYR A 537 -25.73 -4.95 26.40
N LYS A 538 -25.19 -4.37 27.47
CA LYS A 538 -26.09 -4.02 28.58
C LYS A 538 -26.75 -2.70 28.23
N LYS A 539 -28.02 -2.77 27.79
CA LYS A 539 -28.91 -1.60 27.78
C LYS A 539 -28.73 -0.87 29.12
N VAL A 540 -28.43 0.43 29.07
CA VAL A 540 -28.76 1.32 30.18
C VAL A 540 -30.28 1.25 30.30
N SER A 541 -30.74 0.47 31.27
CA SER A 541 -32.15 0.39 31.62
C SER A 541 -32.57 1.76 32.15
N GLN A 542 -33.79 2.21 31.87
CA GLN A 542 -34.38 3.47 32.36
C GLN A 542 -34.69 3.41 33.87
N LYS A 543 -33.75 2.93 34.68
CA LYS A 543 -33.85 2.77 36.13
C LYS A 543 -32.90 3.70 36.88
N ASP A 544 -31.71 3.94 36.34
CA ASP A 544 -30.66 4.75 37.00
C ASP A 544 -30.91 6.27 36.87
N GLU A 545 -31.91 6.69 36.08
CA GLU A 545 -32.34 8.08 35.95
C GLU A 545 -33.34 8.49 37.05
N LYS A 546 -33.86 7.53 37.84
CA LYS A 546 -34.79 7.78 38.96
C LYS A 546 -34.11 7.92 40.33
N GLU A 547 -32.91 7.36 40.53
CA GLU A 547 -32.20 7.44 41.82
C GLU A 547 -31.37 8.72 41.98
N ARG A 548 -31.18 9.51 40.92
CA ARG A 548 -30.43 10.78 40.97
C ARG A 548 -31.24 11.98 41.50
N ASN A 549 -32.44 11.73 42.04
CA ASN A 549 -33.40 12.78 42.42
C ASN A 549 -33.92 12.70 43.88
N THR A 550 -33.15 12.08 44.79
CA THR A 550 -33.46 12.10 46.24
C THR A 550 -32.22 12.25 47.12
N CYS A 551 -31.72 13.48 47.25
CA CYS A 551 -31.07 13.96 48.48
C CYS A 551 -31.18 15.49 48.55
N ARG A 552 -31.97 16.00 49.51
CA ARG A 552 -32.10 17.44 49.81
C ARG A 552 -31.00 17.88 50.77
N TRP A 553 -30.52 19.11 50.65
CA TRP A 553 -30.25 20.11 51.71
C TRP A 553 -30.01 21.49 51.04
N PRO A 554 -30.08 22.63 51.76
CA PRO A 554 -31.19 23.56 51.53
C PRO A 554 -30.93 24.73 50.57
N LYS A 555 -32.03 25.41 50.22
CA LYS A 555 -32.08 26.63 49.40
C LYS A 555 -31.35 27.80 50.08
N CYS A 556 -30.52 28.50 49.33
CA CYS A 556 -30.35 29.95 49.47
C CYS A 556 -30.83 30.62 48.17
N THR A 557 -31.96 31.32 48.26
CA THR A 557 -32.48 32.19 47.20
C THR A 557 -31.95 33.60 47.39
N PHE A 558 -31.38 34.21 46.35
CA PHE A 558 -31.53 35.65 46.13
C PHE A 558 -31.53 35.97 44.63
N SER A 559 -32.12 37.10 44.27
CA SER A 559 -32.60 37.41 42.93
C SER A 559 -31.96 38.68 42.32
N GLN A 560 -32.24 38.88 41.03
CA GLN A 560 -32.23 40.16 40.31
C GLN A 560 -30.89 40.81 39.89
N SER A 561 -30.53 40.57 38.62
CA SER A 561 -30.45 41.56 37.52
C SER A 561 -29.40 42.70 37.46
N TRP A 562 -29.08 43.03 36.20
CA TRP A 562 -28.53 44.27 35.59
C TRP A 562 -27.08 44.31 35.07
N SER A 563 -27.00 44.73 33.80
CA SER A 563 -25.96 45.52 33.12
C SER A 563 -24.48 45.08 33.09
N ALA A 564 -23.99 44.83 31.87
CA ALA A 564 -22.64 45.20 31.41
C ALA A 564 -22.50 46.76 31.39
N PRO A 565 -21.30 47.40 31.39
CA PRO A 565 -20.16 46.97 30.55
C PRO A 565 -18.70 47.32 31.01
N PHE A 566 -17.76 46.85 30.18
CA PHE A 566 -16.41 47.39 29.89
C PHE A 566 -15.26 47.40 30.94
N PHE A 567 -14.05 47.29 30.36
CA PHE A 567 -12.69 47.59 30.88
C PHE A 567 -11.86 46.58 31.71
N THR A 568 -10.75 46.17 31.06
CA THR A 568 -9.39 45.83 31.57
C THR A 568 -9.14 44.71 32.60
N ALA A 569 -8.10 43.93 32.30
CA ALA A 569 -7.44 43.01 33.22
C ALA A 569 -6.74 43.77 34.38
N PRO A 570 -6.54 43.10 35.52
CA PRO A 570 -5.16 42.88 35.96
C PRO A 570 -4.88 41.45 36.46
N ALA A 571 -3.60 41.12 36.56
CA ALA A 571 -3.10 39.85 37.07
C ALA A 571 -3.38 39.65 38.57
N TRP A 572 -3.62 38.40 38.98
CA TRP A 572 -3.57 37.99 40.38
C TRP A 572 -2.69 36.75 40.57
N ARG A 573 -2.16 36.64 41.79
CA ARG A 573 -0.94 35.91 42.18
C ARG A 573 -1.29 34.57 42.85
N LEU A 574 -0.30 33.69 42.97
CA LEU A 574 -0.39 32.42 43.71
C LEU A 574 -0.83 32.59 45.17
N GLU A 575 -1.65 31.64 45.65
CA GLU A 575 -1.87 31.11 47.02
C GLU A 575 -3.29 30.48 47.02
N THR A 576 -3.62 29.29 47.54
CA THR A 576 -2.91 28.15 48.15
C THR A 576 -3.76 26.89 47.91
N PHE A 577 -3.17 25.69 47.76
CA PHE A 577 -3.92 24.42 47.76
C PHE A 577 -3.25 23.37 48.68
N PRO A 578 -4.00 22.55 49.44
CA PRO A 578 -3.41 21.60 50.39
C PRO A 578 -2.73 20.40 49.72
N THR A 579 -1.60 19.99 50.28
CA THR A 579 -0.85 18.79 49.90
C THR A 579 -1.46 17.53 50.51
N GLU A 580 -2.19 16.74 49.72
CA GLU A 580 -2.59 15.37 50.14
C GLU A 580 -2.73 14.35 48.98
N LEU A 581 -2.15 14.66 47.81
CA LEU A 581 -2.20 13.79 46.61
C LEU A 581 -0.84 13.58 45.92
N ALA A 582 0.26 13.83 46.64
CA ALA A 582 1.63 13.69 46.15
C ALA A 582 2.41 12.49 46.74
N GLU A 583 1.95 11.86 47.83
CA GLU A 583 2.74 10.83 48.52
C GLU A 583 2.57 9.38 47.99
N CYS A 584 1.57 9.12 47.12
CA CYS A 584 1.35 7.77 46.56
C CYS A 584 2.22 7.42 45.34
N LEU A 585 2.93 8.37 44.71
CA LEU A 585 3.69 8.11 43.48
C LEU A 585 5.23 8.05 43.67
N THR A 586 5.76 8.51 44.80
CA THR A 586 7.22 8.55 45.04
C THR A 586 7.78 7.28 45.70
N LYS A 587 6.94 6.28 46.03
CA LYS A 587 7.35 5.02 46.68
C LYS A 587 7.61 3.84 45.71
N ALA A 588 7.49 4.05 44.40
CA ALA A 588 7.73 3.00 43.39
C ALA A 588 9.17 2.95 42.83
N PHE A 589 10.00 3.96 43.10
CA PHE A 589 11.38 4.05 42.58
C PHE A 589 12.37 4.54 43.65
N SER A 590 12.79 3.65 44.55
CA SER A 590 14.02 3.84 45.37
C SER A 590 14.40 2.58 46.16
N HIS A 591 15.05 1.60 45.50
CA HIS A 591 15.89 0.62 46.20
C HIS A 591 16.98 0.05 45.25
N ALA A 592 18.12 0.74 45.17
CA ALA A 592 19.39 0.21 44.64
C ALA A 592 20.59 1.09 45.10
N HIS A 593 21.03 0.86 46.34
CA HIS A 593 22.33 1.15 46.99
C HIS A 593 23.19 2.41 46.72
N MET A 594 23.80 2.88 47.81
CA MET A 594 24.73 4.02 47.91
C MET A 594 26.22 3.62 47.99
N LEU A 595 27.09 4.40 47.31
CA LEU A 595 28.32 5.10 47.81
C LEU A 595 29.53 4.29 48.37
N PRO A 596 30.75 4.87 48.60
CA PRO A 596 31.12 6.32 48.61
C PRO A 596 32.49 6.79 48.00
N ALA A 597 32.53 8.12 47.68
CA ALA A 597 33.61 9.14 47.87
C ALA A 597 35.03 8.96 47.23
N GLN A 598 35.80 10.00 46.84
CA GLN A 598 36.11 11.31 47.49
C GLN A 598 36.59 12.42 46.51
N SER A 599 36.48 13.70 46.97
CA SER A 599 37.32 14.92 46.76
C SER A 599 37.97 15.32 45.40
N ALA A 600 38.35 16.58 45.11
CA ALA A 600 37.88 17.94 45.47
C ALA A 600 38.67 19.04 44.68
N THR A 601 38.17 20.29 44.72
CA THR A 601 38.86 21.61 44.51
C THR A 601 39.35 22.15 43.14
N ALA A 602 38.98 23.43 42.89
CA ALA A 602 39.62 24.50 42.08
C ALA A 602 39.86 24.28 40.56
N GLY A 603 39.84 25.29 39.66
CA GLY A 603 39.62 26.75 39.74
C GLY A 603 39.65 27.36 38.30
N PRO A 604 39.26 28.64 38.08
CA PRO A 604 38.84 29.13 36.75
C PRO A 604 39.91 29.89 35.93
N GLY A 605 39.73 29.97 34.60
CA GLY A 605 40.52 30.80 33.68
C GLY A 605 39.79 31.08 32.34
N ALA A 606 39.96 32.28 31.77
CA ALA A 606 39.12 32.79 30.67
C ALA A 606 39.93 33.34 29.46
N LYS A 607 39.19 33.79 28.42
CA LYS A 607 39.62 34.39 27.11
C LYS A 607 39.94 33.34 26.03
N GLY A 608 39.61 33.51 24.74
CA GLY A 608 38.84 34.57 24.06
C GLY A 608 39.42 34.95 22.69
N ARG A 609 38.54 35.23 21.70
CA ARG A 609 38.77 35.84 20.35
C ARG A 609 39.15 34.95 19.13
N GLN A 610 38.21 34.92 18.17
CA GLN A 610 38.41 35.05 16.70
C GLN A 610 38.79 36.52 16.33
N PRO A 611 39.14 36.92 15.07
CA PRO A 611 38.75 36.32 13.77
C PRO A 611 39.77 36.35 12.58
N SER A 612 39.31 35.79 11.44
CA SER A 612 39.54 36.17 10.02
C SER A 612 40.95 36.25 9.40
N ALA A 613 41.18 35.50 8.30
CA ALA A 613 41.31 36.02 6.91
C ALA A 613 42.00 35.04 5.92
N GLN A 614 41.50 35.00 4.68
CA GLN A 614 42.16 34.49 3.44
C GLN A 614 43.10 35.59 2.86
N PRO A 615 43.89 35.43 1.74
CA PRO A 615 43.66 34.54 0.56
C PRO A 615 44.91 33.98 -0.20
N GLN A 616 44.66 33.26 -1.32
CA GLN A 616 45.53 33.04 -2.53
C GLN A 616 46.86 32.27 -2.37
N ALA A 617 47.50 31.67 -3.39
CA ALA A 617 47.13 31.10 -4.71
C ALA A 617 48.35 30.35 -5.32
N ALA A 618 48.19 29.69 -6.50
CA ALA A 618 49.23 29.04 -7.35
C ALA A 618 49.92 27.79 -6.76
N SER A 619 49.80 26.55 -7.30
CA SER A 619 50.06 25.99 -8.64
C SER A 619 51.52 25.60 -8.92
N VAL A 620 51.74 24.38 -9.46
CA VAL A 620 52.64 24.03 -10.60
C VAL A 620 52.86 22.50 -10.69
N ALA A 621 52.66 21.99 -11.91
CA ALA A 621 53.23 20.80 -12.58
C ALA A 621 53.39 19.42 -11.90
N ALA A 622 52.83 18.41 -12.57
CA ALA A 622 53.36 17.04 -12.68
C ALA A 622 54.30 16.97 -13.92
N PRO A 623 54.70 15.79 -14.48
CA PRO A 623 54.76 14.41 -13.95
C PRO A 623 56.19 13.82 -14.10
N ASP A 624 56.41 12.52 -13.81
CA ASP A 624 56.72 11.51 -14.85
C ASP A 624 57.09 10.10 -14.34
N CYS A 625 56.80 9.10 -15.20
CA CYS A 625 57.33 7.72 -15.24
C CYS A 625 57.21 6.81 -13.99
N GLY A 626 56.94 5.49 -14.11
CA GLY A 626 56.60 4.70 -15.29
C GLY A 626 56.94 3.21 -15.11
N ILE A 627 56.10 2.31 -15.68
CA ILE A 627 56.41 0.92 -16.10
C ILE A 627 56.72 -0.11 -14.99
N GLY A 628 56.10 -1.31 -15.03
CA GLY A 628 56.61 -2.48 -14.27
C GLY A 628 55.62 -3.62 -13.98
N LEU A 629 55.37 -4.49 -14.95
CA LEU A 629 54.51 -5.68 -14.90
C LEU A 629 54.86 -6.72 -13.79
N HIS A 630 53.80 -7.32 -13.19
CA HIS A 630 53.54 -8.75 -12.87
C HIS A 630 54.64 -9.84 -12.90
N PRO A 631 54.40 -11.07 -12.35
CA PRO A 631 53.58 -11.50 -11.20
C PRO A 631 54.29 -12.54 -10.28
N GLY A 632 53.65 -13.03 -9.20
CA GLY A 632 54.17 -14.20 -8.46
C GLY A 632 53.24 -14.74 -7.35
N LEU A 633 52.92 -16.04 -7.38
CA LEU A 633 52.17 -16.75 -6.34
C LEU A 633 53.06 -17.23 -5.18
N ALA A 634 52.54 -17.24 -3.95
CA ALA A 634 52.71 -18.34 -2.99
C ALA A 634 51.70 -18.26 -1.83
N THR A 635 50.98 -19.33 -1.58
CA THR A 635 50.22 -19.61 -0.34
C THR A 635 51.10 -20.37 0.66
N PHE A 636 50.95 -20.17 1.98
CA PHE A 636 50.78 -21.29 2.95
C PHE A 636 50.41 -20.80 4.37
N HIS A 637 49.90 -21.73 5.18
CA HIS A 637 49.39 -21.55 6.55
C HIS A 637 50.44 -21.18 7.61
N SER A 638 50.04 -20.44 8.66
CA SER A 638 49.82 -20.98 10.04
C SER A 638 49.83 -19.88 11.13
N ALA A 639 49.18 -20.18 12.26
CA ALA A 639 49.19 -19.46 13.56
C ALA A 639 49.41 -20.52 14.66
N PRO A 640 49.38 -20.24 16.00
CA PRO A 640 49.39 -18.99 16.79
C PRO A 640 50.57 -18.96 17.82
N PRO A 641 50.56 -18.14 18.89
CA PRO A 641 49.95 -18.48 20.22
C PRO A 641 49.05 -17.33 20.78
N SER A 642 48.06 -17.43 21.70
CA SER A 642 47.93 -18.09 23.04
C SER A 642 48.82 -17.43 24.12
N GLU A 643 48.49 -17.18 25.41
CA GLU A 643 47.51 -17.59 26.46
C GLU A 643 47.36 -16.42 27.48
N GLU A 644 46.44 -16.29 28.46
CA GLU A 644 45.07 -16.77 28.78
C GLU A 644 44.51 -15.93 29.97
N ASN A 645 43.18 -15.88 30.18
CA ASN A 645 42.54 -16.20 31.48
C ASN A 645 41.00 -16.15 31.47
N THR A 646 40.40 -17.31 31.76
CA THR A 646 39.01 -17.53 32.20
C THR A 646 39.01 -18.31 33.53
N PRO A 647 37.86 -18.43 34.24
CA PRO A 647 37.03 -19.66 34.13
C PRO A 647 35.50 -19.35 34.16
N ILE A 648 34.54 -20.03 33.50
CA ILE A 648 34.21 -21.47 33.27
C ILE A 648 33.80 -22.12 34.64
N VAL A 649 32.65 -22.81 34.86
CA VAL A 649 32.24 -24.15 34.36
C VAL A 649 30.76 -24.47 34.67
N PHE A 650 30.00 -24.91 33.63
CA PHE A 650 28.98 -26.02 33.49
C PHE A 650 28.04 -26.46 34.68
N PHE A 651 27.00 -27.32 34.56
CA PHE A 651 26.60 -28.39 33.59
C PHE A 651 25.06 -28.59 33.45
N SER A 652 24.63 -29.62 32.72
CA SER A 652 23.30 -29.90 32.14
C SER A 652 22.35 -30.79 32.99
N SER A 653 21.04 -30.81 32.64
CA SER A 653 20.35 -32.00 32.04
C SER A 653 18.81 -32.09 32.27
N LEU A 654 18.14 -32.61 31.23
CA LEU A 654 16.82 -33.27 31.13
C LEU A 654 16.01 -33.64 32.40
N MET A 655 14.70 -33.34 32.38
CA MET A 655 13.58 -34.32 32.40
C MET A 655 12.19 -33.63 32.58
N LEU A 656 11.15 -34.19 31.96
CA LEU A 656 9.72 -34.02 32.30
C LEU A 656 9.25 -35.32 32.96
N PRO A 657 8.35 -35.31 33.97
CA PRO A 657 6.91 -35.35 33.64
C PRO A 657 5.96 -34.62 34.62
N CYS A 658 4.68 -34.57 34.22
CA CYS A 658 3.49 -34.09 34.96
C CYS A 658 2.82 -35.27 35.74
N PRO A 659 1.67 -35.13 36.43
CA PRO A 659 1.16 -34.14 37.40
C PRO A 659 0.82 -34.75 38.79
N GLN A 660 0.63 -33.95 39.85
CA GLN A 660 -0.20 -34.37 41.00
C GLN A 660 -1.07 -33.26 41.61
N ARG A 661 -2.27 -33.65 42.07
CA ARG A 661 -3.21 -32.86 42.90
C ARG A 661 -2.78 -32.93 44.36
N VAL A 662 -2.95 -31.83 45.10
CA VAL A 662 -3.19 -31.87 46.56
C VAL A 662 -4.34 -30.91 46.89
N ASN A 663 -5.16 -31.28 47.87
CA ASN A 663 -6.39 -30.60 48.25
C ASN A 663 -6.40 -30.36 49.79
N ASN A 664 -7.30 -29.50 50.27
CA ASN A 664 -7.72 -29.30 51.68
C ASN A 664 -6.89 -28.40 52.63
N SER A 665 -7.39 -27.17 52.79
CA SER A 665 -8.07 -26.65 54.01
C SER A 665 -7.48 -26.80 55.43
N PHE A 666 -7.24 -25.66 56.09
CA PHE A 666 -7.56 -25.38 57.52
C PHE A 666 -7.89 -23.86 57.67
N VAL A 667 -9.15 -23.48 57.94
CA VAL A 667 -9.79 -23.11 59.24
C VAL A 667 -9.52 -21.66 59.71
N LEU A 668 -10.62 -20.90 59.94
CA LEU A 668 -10.66 -19.53 60.50
C LEU A 668 -10.60 -19.51 62.03
N PHE A 669 -10.26 -18.36 62.64
CA PHE A 669 -11.14 -17.58 63.57
C PHE A 669 -10.68 -16.09 63.54
N PRO A 670 -11.47 -15.09 64.00
CA PRO A 670 -11.55 -13.79 63.32
C PRO A 670 -11.22 -12.56 64.19
N LEU A 671 -11.14 -11.39 63.53
CA LEU A 671 -11.47 -10.10 64.15
C LEU A 671 -12.30 -9.27 63.16
N LEU A 672 -13.55 -9.00 63.54
CA LEU A 672 -14.51 -8.20 62.79
C LEU A 672 -14.38 -6.73 63.20
N THR A 673 -14.07 -5.86 62.25
CA THR A 673 -14.82 -4.59 62.08
C THR A 673 -14.61 -4.00 60.66
N GLU A 674 -15.70 -3.48 60.10
CA GLU A 674 -15.75 -2.52 58.98
C GLU A 674 -15.20 -2.87 57.58
N THR A 675 -15.71 -3.95 56.97
CA THR A 675 -15.80 -4.03 55.49
C THR A 675 -17.18 -4.47 54.99
N ARG A 676 -18.19 -3.58 55.08
CA ARG A 676 -19.54 -3.82 54.50
C ARG A 676 -19.85 -3.03 53.21
N LEU A 677 -18.87 -2.29 52.66
CA LEU A 677 -19.05 -1.51 51.42
C LEU A 677 -18.25 -1.98 50.19
N LEU A 678 -17.26 -2.87 50.36
CA LEU A 678 -16.43 -3.35 49.23
C LEU A 678 -16.92 -4.62 48.53
N HIS A 679 -17.91 -5.32 49.09
CA HIS A 679 -18.30 -6.65 48.60
C HIS A 679 -19.26 -6.66 47.38
N ARG A 680 -19.51 -5.50 46.75
CA ARG A 680 -20.49 -5.35 45.65
C ARG A 680 -19.91 -5.05 44.26
N TYR A 681 -18.59 -4.88 44.12
CA TYR A 681 -17.99 -4.34 42.87
C TYR A 681 -16.84 -5.13 42.22
N LEU A 682 -16.35 -6.24 42.81
CA LEU A 682 -15.24 -7.00 42.24
C LEU A 682 -15.58 -8.46 41.95
N TRP A 683 -16.25 -8.65 40.80
CA TRP A 683 -16.29 -9.91 40.04
C TRP A 683 -15.86 -9.61 38.58
N LEU A 684 -14.63 -9.12 38.43
CA LEU A 684 -13.94 -9.06 37.14
C LEU A 684 -13.11 -10.33 37.02
N SER A 685 -13.32 -11.11 35.95
CA SER A 685 -12.50 -12.30 35.71
C SER A 685 -11.06 -11.89 35.38
N GLN A 686 -10.10 -12.82 35.48
CA GLN A 686 -8.73 -12.58 34.98
C GLN A 686 -8.71 -12.12 33.51
N LYS A 687 -9.73 -12.48 32.71
CA LYS A 687 -9.88 -12.02 31.32
C LYS A 687 -10.25 -10.54 31.26
N ASP A 688 -11.16 -10.08 32.12
CA ASP A 688 -11.60 -8.67 32.18
C ASP A 688 -10.50 -7.75 32.70
N ILE A 689 -9.73 -8.20 33.70
CA ILE A 689 -8.55 -7.47 34.21
C ILE A 689 -7.50 -7.34 33.10
N ALA A 690 -7.18 -8.42 32.39
CA ALA A 690 -6.26 -8.38 31.25
C ALA A 690 -6.75 -7.47 30.12
N ALA A 691 -8.06 -7.49 29.80
CA ALA A 691 -8.64 -6.61 28.80
C ALA A 691 -8.62 -5.14 29.23
N PHE A 692 -8.86 -4.84 30.51
CA PHE A 692 -8.75 -3.49 31.07
C PHE A 692 -7.30 -2.98 31.01
N LEU A 693 -6.33 -3.78 31.45
CA LEU A 693 -4.91 -3.44 31.39
C LEU A 693 -4.43 -3.22 29.95
N GLN A 694 -4.88 -4.04 28.98
CA GLN A 694 -4.53 -3.86 27.57
C GLN A 694 -5.20 -2.61 26.97
N ARG A 695 -6.43 -2.24 27.38
CA ARG A 695 -7.05 -0.95 27.00
C ARG A 695 -6.30 0.25 27.60
N ALA A 696 -5.88 0.17 28.86
CA ALA A 696 -5.12 1.22 29.54
C ALA A 696 -3.72 1.39 28.93
N ALA A 697 -3.03 0.29 28.62
CA ALA A 697 -1.79 0.32 27.86
C ALA A 697 -2.01 0.96 26.49
N LEU A 698 -3.08 0.60 25.78
CA LEU A 698 -3.38 1.19 24.47
C LEU A 698 -3.71 2.68 24.56
N SER A 699 -4.49 3.15 25.53
CA SER A 699 -4.80 4.57 25.69
C SER A 699 -3.56 5.40 26.03
N LEU A 700 -2.65 4.87 26.85
CA LEU A 700 -1.32 5.45 27.12
C LEU A 700 -0.40 5.43 25.88
N SER A 701 -0.60 4.49 24.95
CA SER A 701 0.24 4.30 23.77
C SER A 701 -0.20 5.08 22.51
N ARG A 702 -1.46 5.52 22.42
CA ARG A 702 -1.95 6.33 21.28
C ARG A 702 -1.13 7.60 21.01
N PRO A 703 -0.64 8.35 22.01
CA PRO A 703 0.27 9.48 21.79
C PRO A 703 1.60 9.10 21.13
N GLN A 704 2.02 7.83 21.19
CA GLN A 704 3.28 7.38 20.59
C GLN A 704 3.27 7.50 19.06
N LEU A 705 2.11 7.41 18.40
CA LEU A 705 2.03 7.62 16.96
C LEU A 705 2.24 9.10 16.59
N ASP A 706 1.69 10.03 17.39
CA ASP A 706 1.92 11.47 17.24
C ASP A 706 3.41 11.79 17.48
N HIS A 707 4.04 11.13 18.46
CA HIS A 707 5.49 11.24 18.71
C HIS A 707 6.35 10.70 17.56
N CYS A 708 6.12 9.46 17.11
CA CYS A 708 6.89 8.85 16.02
C CYS A 708 6.82 9.70 14.74
N LEU A 709 5.65 10.27 14.44
CA LEU A 709 5.46 11.13 13.28
C LEU A 709 6.15 12.50 13.42
N GLN A 710 6.25 13.03 14.64
CA GLN A 710 7.06 14.21 14.93
C GLN A 710 8.57 13.92 14.83
N GLU A 711 9.03 12.72 15.15
CA GLU A 711 10.43 12.32 14.94
C GLU A 711 10.78 12.21 13.46
N ASP A 712 9.88 11.66 12.63
CA ASP A 712 10.11 11.46 11.19
C ASP A 712 9.93 12.75 10.36
N SER A 713 9.10 13.70 10.82
CA SER A 713 8.83 14.93 10.09
C SER A 713 9.06 16.17 10.96
N ALA A 714 10.22 16.81 10.74
CA ALA A 714 10.56 18.09 11.37
C ALA A 714 9.53 19.20 11.06
N ILE A 715 8.90 19.18 9.89
CA ILE A 715 7.84 20.12 9.50
C ILE A 715 6.58 19.87 10.35
N TYR A 716 6.12 18.62 10.45
CA TYR A 716 4.99 18.23 11.29
C TYR A 716 5.25 18.57 12.76
N LYS A 717 6.44 18.25 13.28
CA LYS A 717 6.90 18.61 14.63
C LYS A 717 6.86 20.11 14.90
N SER A 718 7.36 20.93 13.97
CA SER A 718 7.28 22.40 14.05
C SER A 718 5.84 22.87 14.17
N PHE A 719 4.92 22.38 13.33
CA PHE A 719 3.51 22.78 13.39
C PHE A 719 2.75 22.26 14.61
N ARG A 720 3.07 21.04 15.09
CA ARG A 720 2.55 20.47 16.34
C ARG A 720 3.02 21.27 17.56
N PHE A 721 4.30 21.63 17.62
CA PHE A 721 4.89 22.46 18.68
C PHE A 721 4.30 23.88 18.70
N LYS A 722 4.09 24.49 17.52
CA LYS A 722 3.44 25.81 17.37
C LYS A 722 1.93 25.81 17.62
N GLY A 723 1.32 24.66 17.93
CA GLY A 723 -0.13 24.51 18.09
C GLY A 723 -0.95 24.76 16.81
N SER A 724 -0.31 24.88 15.64
CA SER A 724 -0.99 25.08 14.37
C SER A 724 -1.71 23.83 13.89
N ILE A 725 -1.20 22.66 14.31
CA ILE A 725 -1.81 21.34 14.16
C ILE A 725 -2.08 20.79 15.57
N GLY A 726 -3.34 20.44 15.83
CA GLY A 726 -3.78 19.82 17.08
C GLY A 726 -3.30 18.37 17.22
N PRO A 727 -3.45 17.76 18.41
CA PRO A 727 -3.07 16.36 18.63
C PRO A 727 -3.88 15.42 17.73
N MET A 728 -3.18 14.48 17.10
CA MET A 728 -3.78 13.44 16.26
C MET A 728 -4.74 12.55 17.05
N ARG A 729 -5.85 12.17 16.40
CA ARG A 729 -6.88 11.28 16.97
C ARG A 729 -6.78 9.89 16.39
N VAL A 730 -6.16 8.99 17.15
CA VAL A 730 -6.07 7.55 16.82
C VAL A 730 -7.29 6.82 17.37
N GLN A 731 -8.04 6.17 16.47
CA GLN A 731 -9.28 5.46 16.72
C GLN A 731 -9.16 4.02 16.25
N LEU A 732 -9.52 3.07 17.11
CA LEU A 732 -9.53 1.65 16.77
C LEU A 732 -10.88 1.27 16.17
N VAL A 733 -10.86 0.51 15.08
CA VAL A 733 -12.07 -0.05 14.44
C VAL A 733 -12.13 -1.57 14.66
N ARG A 734 -13.34 -2.14 14.61
CA ARG A 734 -13.51 -3.60 14.72
C ARG A 734 -12.90 -4.34 13.52
N GLY A 735 -12.59 -5.63 13.71
CA GLY A 735 -12.16 -6.50 12.62
C GLY A 735 -13.14 -6.51 11.43
N GLY A 736 -12.60 -6.54 10.23
CA GLY A 736 -13.35 -6.51 8.96
C GLY A 736 -13.86 -5.12 8.56
N ALA A 737 -13.63 -4.06 9.35
CA ALA A 737 -14.13 -2.73 9.06
C ALA A 737 -13.57 -2.14 7.77
N PHE A 738 -12.30 -2.42 7.43
CA PHE A 738 -11.72 -1.97 6.15
C PHE A 738 -12.14 -2.81 4.96
N GLN A 739 -12.46 -4.10 5.15
CA GLN A 739 -13.08 -4.94 4.12
C GLN A 739 -14.49 -4.45 3.79
N GLU A 740 -15.29 -4.07 4.80
CA GLU A 740 -16.57 -3.41 4.61
C GLU A 740 -16.43 -2.05 3.91
N LEU A 741 -15.45 -1.23 4.29
CA LEU A 741 -15.21 0.07 3.67
C LEU A 741 -14.81 -0.09 2.19
N ARG A 742 -13.96 -1.07 1.86
CA ARG A 742 -13.63 -1.45 0.48
C ARG A 742 -14.89 -1.83 -0.31
N SER A 743 -15.74 -2.69 0.24
CA SER A 743 -17.00 -3.10 -0.41
C SER A 743 -17.95 -1.91 -0.63
N HIS A 744 -18.02 -0.99 0.34
CA HIS A 744 -18.81 0.23 0.24
C HIS A 744 -18.28 1.20 -0.83
N MET A 745 -16.96 1.42 -0.88
CA MET A 745 -16.30 2.22 -1.92
C MET A 745 -16.47 1.62 -3.32
N LEU A 746 -16.38 0.29 -3.45
CA LEU A 746 -16.64 -0.39 -4.72
C LEU A 746 -18.09 -0.20 -5.16
N ALA A 747 -19.05 -0.42 -4.26
CA ALA A 747 -20.48 -0.27 -4.54
C ALA A 747 -20.90 1.18 -4.88
N SER A 748 -20.19 2.20 -4.40
CA SER A 748 -20.44 3.62 -4.75
C SER A 748 -19.62 4.13 -5.94
N SER A 749 -19.00 3.23 -6.71
CA SER A 749 -18.13 3.56 -7.84
C SER A 749 -18.35 2.66 -9.06
N GLN A 750 -17.89 3.10 -10.24
CA GLN A 750 -17.83 2.26 -11.45
C GLN A 750 -16.48 1.52 -11.57
N VAL A 751 -15.72 1.40 -10.48
CA VAL A 751 -14.34 0.90 -10.50
C VAL A 751 -14.32 -0.63 -10.42
N CYS A 752 -13.56 -1.25 -11.32
CA CYS A 752 -13.35 -2.70 -11.28
C CYS A 752 -12.57 -3.12 -10.01
N PRO A 753 -13.00 -4.19 -9.30
CA PRO A 753 -12.26 -4.75 -8.17
C PRO A 753 -10.79 -5.11 -8.43
N ASN A 754 -10.42 -5.44 -9.68
CA ASN A 754 -9.02 -5.72 -10.08
C ASN A 754 -8.14 -4.47 -10.17
N THR A 755 -8.74 -3.28 -10.30
CA THR A 755 -8.03 -1.99 -10.42
C THR A 755 -8.16 -1.13 -9.16
N PHE A 756 -9.04 -1.53 -8.24
CA PHE A 756 -9.26 -0.84 -6.97
C PHE A 756 -8.02 -0.87 -6.07
N LYS A 757 -7.70 0.27 -5.47
CA LYS A 757 -6.65 0.44 -4.46
C LYS A 757 -7.29 1.04 -3.21
N MET A 758 -6.96 0.53 -2.03
CA MET A 758 -7.46 1.12 -0.79
C MET A 758 -6.88 2.53 -0.61
N HIS A 759 -7.73 3.51 -0.30
CA HIS A 759 -7.31 4.90 -0.10
C HIS A 759 -6.74 5.06 1.31
N ARG A 760 -5.46 5.41 1.42
CA ARG A 760 -4.82 5.70 2.72
C ARG A 760 -5.26 7.04 3.30
N VAL A 761 -5.62 8.00 2.45
CA VAL A 761 -6.25 9.25 2.87
C VAL A 761 -7.67 9.36 2.31
N LEU A 762 -8.65 9.40 3.21
CA LEU A 762 -10.07 9.49 2.90
C LEU A 762 -10.45 10.94 2.58
N ARG A 763 -10.70 11.21 1.30
CA ARG A 763 -11.05 12.53 0.76
C ARG A 763 -12.55 12.78 0.59
N ARG A 764 -13.41 11.79 0.87
CA ARG A 764 -14.89 11.92 0.87
C ARG A 764 -15.47 11.73 2.27
N LYS A 765 -16.31 12.68 2.70
CA LYS A 765 -16.94 12.70 4.03
C LYS A 765 -17.74 11.43 4.33
N GLU A 766 -18.42 10.88 3.32
CA GLU A 766 -19.19 9.63 3.43
C GLU A 766 -18.33 8.44 3.90
N PHE A 767 -17.10 8.30 3.39
CA PHE A 767 -16.20 7.21 3.75
C PHE A 767 -15.65 7.37 5.15
N VAL A 768 -15.39 8.62 5.58
CA VAL A 768 -15.01 8.93 6.96
C VAL A 768 -16.16 8.63 7.92
N GLN A 769 -17.40 8.99 7.57
CA GLN A 769 -18.59 8.67 8.38
C GLN A 769 -18.87 7.17 8.44
N PHE A 770 -18.67 6.44 7.33
CA PHE A 770 -18.81 4.98 7.29
C PHE A 770 -17.86 4.30 8.28
N ILE A 771 -16.57 4.64 8.23
CA ILE A 771 -15.54 4.03 9.10
C ILE A 771 -15.68 4.51 10.56
N GLN A 772 -16.14 5.74 10.81
CA GLN A 772 -16.51 6.21 12.15
C GLN A 772 -17.61 5.34 12.79
N GLY A 773 -18.57 4.87 12.00
CA GLY A 773 -19.58 3.91 12.45
C GLY A 773 -19.05 2.51 12.84
N ARG A 774 -17.74 2.26 12.73
CA ARG A 774 -17.08 0.99 13.13
C ARG A 774 -16.10 1.16 14.31
N ILE A 775 -16.04 2.33 14.95
CA ILE A 775 -15.11 2.60 16.06
C ILE A 775 -15.45 1.77 17.31
N ILE A 776 -14.45 1.07 17.83
CA ILE A 776 -14.50 0.30 19.08
C ILE A 776 -13.85 1.02 20.26
N SER A 777 -12.87 1.91 20.03
CA SER A 777 -12.24 2.71 21.10
C SER A 777 -11.46 3.91 20.57
#